data_AF-A0A6A6SYH1-F1
#
_entry.id   AF-A0A6A6SYH1-F1
#
_cell.length_a   1.000
_cell.length_b   1.000
_cell.length_c   1.000
_cell.angle_alpha   90.00
_cell.angle_beta   90.00
_cell.angle_gamma   90.00
#
_symmetry.space_group_name_H-M   'P 1'
#
loop_
_entity.id
_entity.type
_entity.pdbx_description
1 polymer ?
#
loop_
_entity_poly.entity_id
_entity_poly.type
_entity_poly.pdbx_seq_one_letter_code
_entity_poly.pdbx_strand_id
1 'polypeptide(L)'
;MDPRTWFRDLTPYFLYVLFIATLGPLLFGFHLAELNAPEDVIRCKKDALRATAANLPQCMQMTPTQWGVVGSMYTLGGFIGALAAGPAAGRYGRRRAMQLTTIFFTLGPVFEALSPNIGVLAFGRVISGVGAGASVVVVPIYISEIAPPAEKGFFGAFTQVMCNVGILVAQLLGYFLSKGQYWRIILAAGGLIGVGQSIGLLLSVESPKFLADCGEPIKAKRILRRIRGDKFDIDEEVKGWGVESNEEIDDEEQTLLQNEDHMSRHSDTAGSKRNIAKEDALTILQVLRHPEYNKAAIAVVAVMVAQQLSGINSIVMYGVSLLAGLLESNSALLNLAVSAINIVVTAGCAPLVDKLGRKTCLLNSLIGMGTSSLLLAVGIMRSIPILSAVAVLLFVSSFALGLGPVPFILASELVGPDAVGATQSIALGANWIATFVVAQFFPLASAVLHGKVYFIFAALSAVFAVFIAWFVPETKGKKSIDEVAARAVYHDQPPPLISPAFTPPATPGFSTPSQVKAPRSTPVDTSLSADTRTPGLLEALPVVECEVRARIPTTTGHEMWLHVYRNNVDSKEHLAIVFGTAIRSRSLDAERPGETELDRMTRGAYVGRLWPGRTTSRVEQLKRAEGGAPKAPVKSKADSGYFETPDGSRSRAPSSASSESGEVHPPSSTSELPLVRIHSECYTGETVWSARCDCGEQLNEAHRLMADPTISPTGGAIVYLRQEGRGIGLGEKLKAYNLQDLGNDTYEANIMLRHPADARSYGLATAMLMDLGLGGERGIRLLTNNPDKVRAVEGSGREVVVRERVAMVPLAWKTGGKEGVRGQEVEAYLTTKIEKFKHMLDQR
;
A
#
# COMPACT_ATOMS: atom_id res chain seq x y z
N MET A 1 1.90 -6.50 -18.37
CA MET A 1 3.31 -6.04 -18.54
C MET A 1 4.08 -7.11 -19.29
N ASP A 2 4.84 -6.68 -20.30
CA ASP A 2 5.62 -7.52 -21.22
C ASP A 2 7.02 -7.79 -20.58
N PRO A 3 7.47 -9.05 -20.42
CA PRO A 3 8.79 -9.36 -19.83
C PRO A 3 9.98 -8.69 -20.53
N ARG A 4 9.79 -8.25 -21.79
CA ARG A 4 10.82 -7.54 -22.56
C ARG A 4 11.10 -6.12 -22.05
N THR A 5 10.19 -5.51 -21.29
CA THR A 5 10.40 -4.16 -20.74
C THR A 5 11.20 -4.16 -19.43
N TRP A 6 11.24 -5.29 -18.71
CA TRP A 6 11.95 -5.40 -17.41
C TRP A 6 13.44 -5.08 -17.47
N PHE A 7 14.08 -5.42 -18.58
CA PHE A 7 15.52 -5.23 -18.75
C PHE A 7 15.87 -3.90 -19.44
N ARG A 8 14.88 -3.14 -19.90
CA ARG A 8 15.12 -1.94 -20.73
C ARG A 8 15.63 -0.75 -19.90
N ASP A 9 15.32 -0.73 -18.61
CA ASP A 9 15.60 0.37 -17.70
C ASP A 9 16.65 0.02 -16.62
N LEU A 10 17.37 -1.10 -16.78
CA LEU A 10 18.40 -1.54 -15.82
C LEU A 10 19.78 -1.01 -16.19
N THR A 11 20.42 -0.32 -15.24
CA THR A 11 21.80 0.12 -15.41
C THR A 11 22.80 -0.99 -15.05
N PRO A 12 23.99 -1.02 -15.67
CA PRO A 12 25.08 -1.90 -15.25
C PRO A 12 25.47 -1.69 -13.78
N TYR A 13 25.34 -0.45 -13.29
CA TYR A 13 25.64 -0.12 -11.90
C TYR A 13 24.63 -0.72 -10.92
N PHE A 14 23.33 -0.72 -11.24
CA PHE A 14 22.32 -1.42 -10.45
C PHE A 14 22.62 -2.92 -10.35
N LEU A 15 22.95 -3.56 -11.48
CA LEU A 15 23.29 -4.99 -11.51
C LEU A 15 24.54 -5.29 -10.68
N TYR A 16 25.55 -4.42 -10.73
CA TYR A 16 26.72 -4.51 -9.87
C TYR A 16 26.37 -4.46 -8.38
N VAL A 17 25.60 -3.46 -7.96
CA VAL A 17 25.21 -3.28 -6.56
C VAL A 17 24.35 -4.46 -6.07
N LEU A 18 23.41 -4.94 -6.89
CA LEU A 18 22.58 -6.11 -6.61
C LEU A 18 23.45 -7.37 -6.45
N PHE A 19 24.40 -7.60 -7.35
CA PHE A 19 25.29 -8.76 -7.29
C PHE A 19 26.16 -8.74 -6.02
N ILE A 20 26.80 -7.61 -5.71
CA ILE A 20 27.64 -7.48 -4.51
C ILE A 20 26.82 -7.64 -3.22
N ALA A 21 25.63 -7.05 -3.14
CA ALA A 21 24.75 -7.21 -1.99
C ALA A 21 24.35 -8.68 -1.78
N THR A 22 24.02 -9.39 -2.88
CA THR A 22 23.55 -10.77 -2.84
C THR A 22 24.62 -11.84 -2.62
N LEU A 23 25.91 -11.47 -2.63
CA LEU A 23 27.00 -12.36 -2.15
C LEU A 23 26.82 -12.77 -0.68
N GLY A 24 26.14 -11.95 0.12
CA GLY A 24 25.79 -12.28 1.51
C GLY A 24 24.80 -13.45 1.63
N PRO A 25 23.60 -13.38 1.00
CA PRO A 25 22.70 -14.52 0.84
C PRO A 25 23.36 -15.76 0.23
N LEU A 26 24.28 -15.58 -0.72
CA LEU A 26 25.08 -16.69 -1.24
C LEU A 26 25.91 -17.34 -0.12
N LEU A 27 26.61 -16.55 0.68
CA LEU A 27 27.38 -17.06 1.81
C LEU A 27 26.51 -17.73 2.88
N PHE A 28 25.29 -17.23 3.12
CA PHE A 28 24.31 -17.94 3.95
C PHE A 28 24.04 -19.35 3.41
N GLY A 29 23.70 -19.47 2.12
CA GLY A 29 23.44 -20.78 1.50
C GLY A 29 24.67 -21.69 1.47
N PHE A 30 25.84 -21.11 1.24
CA PHE A 30 27.12 -21.82 1.24
C PHE A 30 27.38 -22.46 2.61
N HIS A 31 27.37 -21.66 3.68
CA HIS A 31 27.63 -22.13 5.03
C HIS A 31 26.55 -23.07 5.57
N LEU A 32 25.33 -22.99 5.04
CA LEU A 32 24.26 -23.94 5.38
C LEU A 32 24.57 -25.36 4.85
N ALA A 33 25.24 -25.48 3.70
CA ALA A 33 25.45 -26.75 3.00
C ALA A 33 26.89 -27.29 3.00
N GLU A 34 27.90 -26.47 3.31
CA GLU A 34 29.33 -26.81 3.16
C GLU A 34 29.81 -28.06 3.92
N LEU A 35 29.16 -28.41 5.03
CA LEU A 35 29.52 -29.57 5.84
C LEU A 35 28.90 -30.88 5.35
N ASN A 36 27.87 -30.84 4.50
CA ASN A 36 27.08 -32.01 4.11
C ASN A 36 27.91 -33.03 3.32
N ALA A 37 28.51 -32.62 2.20
CA ALA A 37 29.31 -33.50 1.36
C ALA A 37 30.61 -34.03 2.02
N PRO A 38 31.40 -33.23 2.76
CA PRO A 38 32.62 -33.71 3.41
C PRO A 38 32.40 -34.42 4.76
N GLU A 39 31.16 -34.68 5.20
CA GLU A 39 30.86 -35.29 6.51
C GLU A 39 31.74 -36.52 6.80
N ASP A 40 31.72 -37.51 5.90
CA ASP A 40 32.42 -38.78 6.12
C ASP A 40 33.96 -38.60 6.19
N VAL A 41 34.50 -37.60 5.50
CA VAL A 41 35.93 -37.31 5.50
C VAL A 41 36.32 -36.56 6.76
N ILE A 42 35.54 -35.55 7.16
CA ILE A 42 35.80 -34.79 8.38
C ILE A 42 35.70 -35.70 9.61
N ARG A 43 34.75 -36.64 9.64
CA ARG A 43 34.51 -37.56 10.76
C ARG A 43 35.37 -38.82 10.77
N CYS A 44 36.38 -38.92 9.90
CA CYS A 44 37.27 -40.10 9.79
C CYS A 44 36.56 -41.44 9.45
N LYS A 45 35.42 -41.43 8.75
CA LYS A 45 34.72 -42.67 8.35
C LYS A 45 35.31 -43.34 7.11
N LYS A 46 35.92 -42.56 6.21
CA LYS A 46 36.67 -43.08 5.07
C LYS A 46 38.14 -43.16 5.46
N ASP A 47 38.76 -44.33 5.25
CA ASP A 47 40.18 -44.56 5.51
C ASP A 47 41.03 -43.57 4.70
N ALA A 48 41.46 -42.51 5.36
CA ALA A 48 42.36 -41.53 4.79
C ALA A 48 43.77 -41.94 5.19
N LEU A 49 44.54 -42.41 4.21
CA LEU A 49 45.97 -42.72 4.33
C LEU A 49 46.67 -41.63 5.16
N ARG A 50 47.33 -42.05 6.25
CA ARG A 50 48.14 -41.19 7.12
C ARG A 50 49.27 -40.57 6.31
N ALA A 51 49.05 -39.39 5.77
CA ALA A 51 50.11 -38.57 5.18
C ALA A 51 50.02 -37.17 5.78
N THR A 52 50.98 -36.88 6.66
CA THR A 52 51.20 -35.61 7.33
C THR A 52 51.66 -34.57 6.32
N ALA A 53 50.77 -33.65 5.96
CA ALA A 53 51.16 -32.36 5.39
C ALA A 53 50.42 -31.26 6.16
N ALA A 54 51.20 -30.44 6.87
CA ALA A 54 50.83 -29.43 7.86
C ALA A 54 50.45 -29.96 9.26
N ASN A 55 50.78 -29.18 10.31
CA ASN A 55 50.51 -29.44 11.74
C ASN A 55 49.00 -29.51 12.12
N LEU A 56 48.12 -29.73 11.15
CA LEU A 56 46.66 -29.78 11.31
C LEU A 56 46.16 -31.21 11.09
N PRO A 57 45.12 -31.65 11.84
CA PRO A 57 44.63 -33.02 11.74
C PRO A 57 43.93 -33.30 10.40
N GLN A 58 44.17 -34.50 9.86
CA GLN A 58 43.60 -34.97 8.59
C GLN A 58 42.07 -35.06 8.61
N CYS A 59 41.55 -35.52 9.74
CA CYS A 59 40.14 -35.64 10.08
C CYS A 59 40.00 -35.52 11.61
N MET A 60 38.79 -35.34 12.11
CA MET A 60 38.48 -35.21 13.53
C MET A 60 37.53 -36.34 13.92
N GLN A 61 37.90 -37.13 14.92
CA GLN A 61 37.03 -38.19 15.44
C GLN A 61 35.84 -37.56 16.17
N MET A 62 34.62 -37.78 15.65
CA MET A 62 33.40 -37.15 16.15
C MET A 62 32.22 -38.13 16.18
N THR A 63 31.52 -38.15 17.31
CA THR A 63 30.22 -38.83 17.42
C THR A 63 29.17 -38.13 16.55
N PRO A 64 28.07 -38.81 16.15
CA PRO A 64 26.96 -38.16 15.45
C PRO A 64 26.38 -36.98 16.22
N THR A 65 26.37 -37.04 17.55
CA THR A 65 25.91 -35.97 18.42
C THR A 65 26.85 -34.76 18.38
N GLN A 66 28.17 -34.97 18.44
CA GLN A 66 29.16 -33.90 18.31
C GLN A 66 29.11 -33.22 16.93
N TRP A 67 28.91 -34.00 15.86
CA TRP A 67 28.70 -33.47 14.52
C TRP A 67 27.44 -32.59 14.43
N GLY A 68 26.32 -33.06 15.00
CA GLY A 68 25.09 -32.28 15.11
C GLY A 68 25.30 -30.96 15.87
N VAL A 69 26.06 -30.99 16.97
CA VAL A 69 26.43 -29.78 17.73
C VAL A 69 27.18 -28.79 16.84
N VAL A 70 28.23 -29.22 16.12
CA VAL A 70 28.98 -28.33 15.21
C VAL A 70 28.09 -27.72 14.13
N GLY A 71 27.19 -28.52 13.55
CA GLY A 71 26.19 -28.03 12.59
C GLY A 71 25.27 -26.99 13.21
N SER A 72 24.79 -27.23 14.44
CA SER A 72 23.85 -26.36 15.15
C SER A 72 24.48 -25.03 15.64
N MET A 73 25.78 -24.99 15.92
CA MET A 73 26.48 -23.75 16.34
C MET A 73 26.39 -22.63 15.30
N TYR A 74 26.33 -23.00 14.02
CA TYR A 74 26.06 -22.05 12.94
C TYR A 74 24.69 -21.37 13.10
N THR A 75 23.66 -22.14 13.46
CA THR A 75 22.31 -21.59 13.65
C THR A 75 22.20 -20.71 14.90
N LEU A 76 22.98 -21.01 15.96
CA LEU A 76 23.11 -20.14 17.13
C LEU A 76 23.74 -18.79 16.76
N GLY A 77 24.83 -18.82 15.98
CA GLY A 77 25.41 -17.60 15.41
C GLY A 77 24.40 -16.83 14.56
N GLY A 78 23.67 -17.54 13.69
CA GLY A 78 22.61 -16.98 12.85
C GLY A 78 21.53 -16.25 13.64
N PHE A 79 21.06 -16.86 14.74
CA PHE A 79 20.11 -16.23 15.65
C PHE A 79 20.63 -14.92 16.25
N ILE A 80 21.87 -14.91 16.76
CA ILE A 80 22.50 -13.71 17.33
C ILE A 80 22.64 -12.62 16.26
N GLY A 81 23.15 -12.99 15.07
CA GLY A 81 23.31 -12.07 13.95
C GLY A 81 21.99 -11.46 13.49
N ALA A 82 20.94 -12.27 13.37
CA ALA A 82 19.62 -11.82 12.92
C ALA A 82 19.00 -10.81 13.89
N LEU A 83 19.08 -11.03 15.20
CA LEU A 83 18.53 -10.10 16.20
C LEU A 83 19.31 -8.77 16.27
N ALA A 84 20.62 -8.80 16.06
CA ALA A 84 21.47 -7.61 16.12
C ALA A 84 21.41 -6.75 14.85
N ALA A 85 21.10 -7.34 13.69
CA ALA A 85 21.24 -6.70 12.39
C ALA A 85 20.22 -5.59 12.11
N GLY A 86 18.96 -5.75 12.53
CA GLY A 86 17.90 -4.73 12.34
C GLY A 86 18.25 -3.39 13.00
N PRO A 87 18.54 -3.37 14.31
CA PRO A 87 19.01 -2.17 14.99
C PRO A 87 20.29 -1.58 14.36
N ALA A 88 21.23 -2.44 13.95
CA ALA A 88 22.47 -1.99 13.31
C ALA A 88 22.20 -1.31 11.95
N ALA A 89 21.33 -1.88 11.11
CA ALA A 89 20.96 -1.33 9.81
C ALA A 89 20.14 -0.04 9.91
N GLY A 90 19.31 0.08 10.96
CA GLY A 90 18.59 1.32 11.27
C GLY A 90 19.52 2.44 11.74
N ARG A 91 20.57 2.13 12.53
CA ARG A 91 21.48 3.13 13.09
C ARG A 91 22.62 3.53 12.17
N TYR A 92 23.24 2.57 11.48
CA TYR A 92 24.47 2.78 10.71
C TYR A 92 24.25 2.84 9.20
N GLY A 93 23.04 2.53 8.72
CA GLY A 93 22.76 2.36 7.30
C GLY A 93 22.95 0.92 6.82
N ARG A 94 22.40 0.62 5.64
CA ARG A 94 22.34 -0.74 5.09
C ARG A 94 23.70 -1.15 4.55
N ARG A 95 24.42 -0.24 3.86
CA ARG A 95 25.76 -0.50 3.32
C ARG A 95 26.76 -0.82 4.43
N ARG A 96 26.81 0.00 5.49
CA ARG A 96 27.73 -0.23 6.61
C ARG A 96 27.39 -1.51 7.37
N ALA A 97 26.10 -1.80 7.56
CA ALA A 97 25.68 -3.05 8.16
C ALA A 97 26.14 -4.27 7.33
N MET A 98 26.03 -4.24 6.00
CA MET A 98 26.58 -5.29 5.14
C MET A 98 28.12 -5.40 5.27
N GLN A 99 28.85 -4.28 5.33
CA GLN A 99 30.30 -4.31 5.52
C GLN A 99 30.69 -5.02 6.83
N LEU A 100 29.97 -4.77 7.93
CA LEU A 100 30.19 -5.49 9.19
C LEU A 100 29.98 -7.00 9.03
N THR A 101 28.99 -7.45 8.25
CA THR A 101 28.79 -8.89 8.01
C THR A 101 29.99 -9.54 7.30
N THR A 102 30.69 -8.82 6.42
CA THR A 102 31.86 -9.36 5.69
C THR A 102 33.03 -9.69 6.61
N ILE A 103 33.13 -9.01 7.76
CA ILE A 103 34.14 -9.32 8.78
C ILE A 103 33.91 -10.74 9.32
N PHE A 104 32.66 -11.06 9.67
CA PHE A 104 32.26 -12.38 10.15
C PHE A 104 32.39 -13.45 9.05
N PHE A 105 31.98 -13.14 7.83
CA PHE A 105 32.14 -14.02 6.67
C PHE A 105 33.60 -14.26 6.25
N THR A 106 34.55 -13.45 6.72
CA THR A 106 35.97 -13.67 6.48
C THR A 106 36.60 -14.43 7.65
N LEU A 107 36.35 -13.98 8.88
CA LEU A 107 36.96 -14.55 10.08
C LEU A 107 36.46 -15.97 10.37
N GLY A 108 35.15 -16.22 10.25
CA GLY A 108 34.56 -17.53 10.54
C GLY A 108 35.19 -18.64 9.69
N PRO A 109 35.20 -18.50 8.36
CA PRO A 109 35.85 -19.44 7.45
C PRO A 109 37.35 -19.66 7.70
N VAL A 110 38.08 -18.64 8.19
CA VAL A 110 39.48 -18.80 8.58
C VAL A 110 39.61 -19.74 9.78
N PHE A 111 38.78 -19.56 10.82
CA PHE A 111 38.76 -20.48 11.97
C PHE A 111 38.33 -21.89 11.57
N GLU A 112 37.35 -22.02 10.68
CA GLU A 112 36.87 -23.30 10.20
C GLU A 112 37.92 -24.05 9.36
N ALA A 113 38.53 -23.37 8.38
CA ALA A 113 39.54 -23.97 7.50
C ALA A 113 40.82 -24.36 8.26
N LEU A 114 41.21 -23.57 9.27
CA LEU A 114 42.42 -23.80 10.07
C LEU A 114 42.15 -24.56 11.39
N SER A 115 40.96 -25.15 11.57
CA SER A 115 40.58 -25.76 12.84
C SER A 115 41.47 -26.97 13.22
N PRO A 116 42.17 -26.95 14.38
CA PRO A 116 42.92 -28.10 14.89
C PRO A 116 42.07 -29.05 15.75
N ASN A 117 40.88 -28.62 16.18
CA ASN A 117 39.98 -29.41 17.02
C ASN A 117 38.51 -28.99 16.81
N ILE A 118 37.61 -29.80 17.38
CA ILE A 118 36.16 -29.61 17.29
C ILE A 118 35.72 -28.25 17.82
N GLY A 119 36.34 -27.75 18.90
CA GLY A 119 35.97 -26.48 19.53
C GLY A 119 36.25 -25.28 18.63
N VAL A 120 37.41 -25.25 17.95
CA VAL A 120 37.74 -24.18 16.99
C VAL A 120 36.83 -24.23 15.76
N LEU A 121 36.51 -25.44 15.26
CA LEU A 121 35.55 -25.60 14.17
C LEU A 121 34.17 -25.06 14.59
N ALA A 122 33.68 -25.47 15.76
CA ALA A 122 32.41 -25.00 16.32
C ALA A 122 32.37 -23.47 16.50
N PHE A 123 33.46 -22.88 16.99
CA PHE A 123 33.58 -21.44 17.15
C PHE A 123 33.57 -20.70 15.81
N GLY A 124 34.30 -21.20 14.81
CA GLY A 124 34.25 -20.68 13.44
C GLY A 124 32.83 -20.70 12.89
N ARG A 125 32.08 -21.80 13.12
CA ARG A 125 30.68 -21.92 12.73
C ARG A 125 29.78 -20.87 13.39
N VAL A 126 29.98 -20.55 14.67
CA VAL A 126 29.25 -19.45 15.33
C VAL A 126 29.53 -18.12 14.62
N ILE A 127 30.80 -17.82 14.32
CA ILE A 127 31.19 -16.56 13.66
C ILE A 127 30.56 -16.47 12.26
N SER A 128 30.72 -17.51 11.43
CA SER A 128 30.09 -17.60 10.10
C SER A 128 28.57 -17.46 10.19
N GLY A 129 27.97 -18.04 11.24
CA GLY A 129 26.56 -17.91 11.57
C GLY A 129 26.14 -16.48 11.83
N VAL A 130 26.88 -15.72 12.65
CA VAL A 130 26.59 -14.30 12.93
C VAL A 130 26.57 -13.48 11.64
N GLY A 131 27.54 -13.68 10.75
CA GLY A 131 27.57 -13.05 9.44
C GLY A 131 26.35 -13.41 8.59
N ALA A 132 26.04 -14.71 8.51
CA ALA A 132 24.92 -15.23 7.74
C ALA A 132 23.57 -14.70 8.22
N GLY A 133 23.31 -14.76 9.52
CA GLY A 133 22.07 -14.28 10.13
C GLY A 133 21.87 -12.78 9.98
N ALA A 134 22.95 -12.00 10.13
CA ALA A 134 22.87 -10.56 9.89
C ALA A 134 22.64 -10.24 8.41
N SER A 135 23.31 -10.96 7.50
CA SER A 135 23.19 -10.73 6.07
C SER A 135 21.78 -10.94 5.54
N VAL A 136 21.11 -12.03 5.94
CA VAL A 136 19.74 -12.33 5.49
C VAL A 136 18.68 -11.37 6.06
N VAL A 137 19.02 -10.56 7.06
CA VAL A 137 18.18 -9.43 7.53
C VAL A 137 18.43 -8.19 6.67
N VAL A 138 19.69 -7.80 6.50
CA VAL A 138 20.05 -6.49 5.90
C VAL A 138 19.88 -6.50 4.39
N VAL A 139 20.26 -7.57 3.71
CA VAL A 139 20.31 -7.62 2.24
C VAL A 139 18.92 -7.53 1.61
N PRO A 140 17.88 -8.24 2.08
CA PRO A 140 16.53 -8.10 1.51
C PRO A 140 15.96 -6.69 1.69
N ILE A 141 16.23 -6.05 2.84
CA ILE A 141 15.85 -4.65 3.08
C ILE A 141 16.52 -3.76 2.05
N TYR A 142 17.84 -3.89 1.89
CA TYR A 142 18.62 -3.12 0.92
C TYR A 142 18.11 -3.30 -0.52
N ILE A 143 17.88 -4.54 -0.96
CA ILE A 143 17.33 -4.84 -2.29
C ILE A 143 15.97 -4.16 -2.48
N SER A 144 15.08 -4.23 -1.49
CA SER A 144 13.74 -3.63 -1.58
C SER A 144 13.75 -2.10 -1.61
N GLU A 145 14.83 -1.48 -1.15
CA GLU A 145 15.03 -0.02 -1.13
C GLU A 145 15.72 0.51 -2.39
N ILE A 146 16.50 -0.32 -3.09
CA ILE A 146 17.15 0.05 -4.37
C ILE A 146 16.38 -0.43 -5.60
N ALA A 147 15.53 -1.45 -5.48
CA ALA A 147 14.78 -2.02 -6.59
C ALA A 147 13.69 -1.06 -7.11
N PRO A 148 13.40 -1.04 -8.43
CA PRO A 148 12.28 -0.30 -9.00
C PRO A 148 10.96 -0.70 -8.33
N PRO A 149 10.05 0.24 -8.01
CA PRO A 149 8.80 -0.05 -7.31
C PRO A 149 7.93 -1.12 -7.96
N ALA A 150 7.89 -1.17 -9.30
CA ALA A 150 7.10 -2.13 -10.06
C ALA A 150 7.66 -3.57 -10.05
N GLU A 151 8.95 -3.74 -9.71
CA GLU A 151 9.69 -5.00 -9.85
C GLU A 151 10.34 -5.45 -8.53
N LYS A 152 9.86 -4.92 -7.40
CA LYS A 152 10.38 -5.26 -6.06
C LYS A 152 10.29 -6.75 -5.75
N GLY A 153 9.22 -7.43 -6.19
CA GLY A 153 9.07 -8.88 -5.98
C GLY A 153 10.10 -9.68 -6.75
N PHE A 154 10.27 -9.38 -8.04
CA PHE A 154 11.28 -10.00 -8.90
C PHE A 154 12.70 -9.85 -8.34
N PHE A 155 13.15 -8.62 -8.04
CA PHE A 155 14.50 -8.40 -7.50
C PHE A 155 14.64 -8.93 -6.08
N GLY A 156 13.59 -8.84 -5.25
CA GLY A 156 13.61 -9.41 -3.90
C GLY A 156 13.81 -10.93 -3.88
N ALA A 157 13.38 -11.65 -4.93
CA ALA A 157 13.62 -13.08 -5.08
C ALA A 157 15.12 -13.44 -5.24
N PHE A 158 15.98 -12.48 -5.64
CA PHE A 158 17.42 -12.73 -5.79
C PHE A 158 18.10 -13.11 -4.47
N THR A 159 17.53 -12.73 -3.31
CA THR A 159 17.98 -13.24 -2.01
C THR A 159 17.95 -14.77 -2.02
N GLN A 160 16.80 -15.38 -2.34
CA GLN A 160 16.66 -16.83 -2.33
C GLN A 160 17.42 -17.50 -3.49
N VAL A 161 17.44 -16.87 -4.67
CA VAL A 161 18.23 -17.38 -5.81
C VAL A 161 19.70 -17.51 -5.40
N MET A 162 20.26 -16.49 -4.76
CA MET A 162 21.66 -16.50 -4.37
C MET A 162 21.95 -17.43 -3.19
N CYS A 163 21.02 -17.60 -2.25
CA CYS A 163 21.08 -18.70 -1.27
C CYS A 163 21.21 -20.07 -1.96
N ASN A 164 20.38 -20.33 -2.98
CA ASN A 164 20.43 -21.60 -3.72
C ASN A 164 21.73 -21.76 -4.51
N VAL A 165 22.25 -20.67 -5.09
CA VAL A 165 23.58 -20.67 -5.75
C VAL A 165 24.67 -21.02 -4.73
N GLY A 166 24.62 -20.46 -3.52
CA GLY A 166 25.56 -20.78 -2.44
C GLY A 166 25.54 -22.26 -2.06
N ILE A 167 24.34 -22.84 -1.90
CA ILE A 167 24.14 -24.27 -1.65
C ILE A 167 24.77 -25.10 -2.76
N LEU A 168 24.51 -24.75 -4.03
CA LEU A 168 25.06 -25.47 -5.17
C LEU A 168 26.59 -25.38 -5.22
N VAL A 169 27.17 -24.20 -4.98
CA VAL A 169 28.63 -24.01 -4.97
C VAL A 169 29.28 -24.84 -3.86
N ALA A 170 28.70 -24.84 -2.65
CA ALA A 170 29.17 -25.68 -1.54
C ALA A 170 29.12 -27.18 -1.89
N GLN A 171 28.04 -27.64 -2.51
CA GLN A 171 27.89 -29.03 -2.95
C GLN A 171 28.84 -29.40 -4.09
N LEU A 172 29.09 -28.51 -5.06
CA LEU A 172 30.06 -28.70 -6.14
C LEU A 172 31.48 -28.86 -5.59
N LEU A 173 31.90 -27.94 -4.70
CA LEU A 173 33.20 -28.03 -4.04
C LEU A 173 33.28 -29.31 -3.21
N GLY A 174 32.21 -29.64 -2.48
CA GLY A 174 32.07 -30.91 -1.76
C GLY A 174 32.28 -32.13 -2.63
N TYR A 175 31.68 -32.17 -3.82
CA TYR A 175 31.81 -33.30 -4.75
C TYR A 175 33.26 -33.54 -5.19
N PHE A 176 34.02 -32.48 -5.49
CA PHE A 176 35.40 -32.61 -5.98
C PHE A 176 36.46 -32.66 -4.87
N LEU A 177 36.25 -31.93 -3.77
CA LEU A 177 37.26 -31.67 -2.73
C LEU A 177 37.05 -32.45 -1.42
N SER A 178 36.03 -33.30 -1.31
CA SER A 178 35.85 -34.19 -0.14
C SER A 178 36.85 -35.35 -0.15
N LYS A 179 38.15 -35.06 -0.08
CA LYS A 179 39.27 -36.03 -0.05
C LYS A 179 40.40 -35.49 0.83
N GLY A 180 40.99 -36.34 1.68
CA GLY A 180 42.17 -35.98 2.48
C GLY A 180 41.98 -34.69 3.27
N GLN A 181 42.90 -33.73 3.13
CA GLN A 181 42.82 -32.39 3.75
C GLN A 181 42.13 -31.34 2.87
N TYR A 182 41.70 -31.68 1.65
CA TYR A 182 41.09 -30.71 0.73
C TYR A 182 39.73 -30.19 1.19
N TRP A 183 39.06 -30.85 2.16
CA TRP A 183 37.83 -30.32 2.76
C TRP A 183 38.02 -28.94 3.40
N ARG A 184 39.24 -28.62 3.86
CA ARG A 184 39.57 -27.29 4.40
C ARG A 184 39.47 -26.19 3.35
N ILE A 185 39.73 -26.51 2.08
CA ILE A 185 39.58 -25.57 0.95
C ILE A 185 38.11 -25.22 0.72
N ILE A 186 37.21 -26.18 0.92
CA ILE A 186 35.76 -25.93 0.85
C ILE A 186 35.41 -24.81 1.83
N LEU A 187 35.79 -24.96 3.10
CA LEU A 187 35.50 -23.97 4.14
C LEU A 187 36.18 -22.63 3.84
N ALA A 188 37.45 -22.65 3.39
CA ALA A 188 38.18 -21.44 3.03
C ALA A 188 37.55 -20.66 1.86
N ALA A 189 36.87 -21.35 0.93
CA ALA A 189 36.22 -20.71 -0.21
C ALA A 189 35.13 -19.71 0.21
N GLY A 190 34.39 -19.99 1.30
CA GLY A 190 33.45 -19.04 1.88
C GLY A 190 34.13 -17.73 2.29
N GLY A 191 35.31 -17.83 2.92
CA GLY A 191 36.10 -16.65 3.30
C GLY A 191 36.55 -15.81 2.11
N LEU A 192 36.95 -16.45 1.00
CA LEU A 192 37.33 -15.76 -0.23
C LEU A 192 36.17 -14.98 -0.86
N ILE A 193 34.97 -15.56 -0.85
CA ILE A 193 33.76 -14.88 -1.31
C ILE A 193 33.44 -13.70 -0.37
N GLY A 194 33.62 -13.85 0.95
CA GLY A 194 33.47 -12.77 1.93
C GLY A 194 34.43 -11.60 1.70
N VAL A 195 35.69 -11.88 1.37
CA VAL A 195 36.67 -10.86 0.97
C VAL A 195 36.25 -10.16 -0.33
N GLY A 196 35.79 -10.93 -1.32
CA GLY A 196 35.26 -10.38 -2.58
C GLY A 196 34.08 -9.43 -2.35
N GLN A 197 33.15 -9.82 -1.46
CA GLN A 197 32.05 -8.95 -1.06
C GLN A 197 32.54 -7.69 -0.35
N SER A 198 33.52 -7.80 0.57
CA SER A 198 34.09 -6.67 1.28
C SER A 198 34.68 -5.62 0.32
N ILE A 199 35.48 -6.07 -0.65
CA ILE A 199 36.06 -5.22 -1.70
C ILE A 199 34.95 -4.59 -2.57
N GLY A 200 33.94 -5.36 -2.99
CA GLY A 200 32.83 -4.84 -3.77
C GLY A 200 31.99 -3.78 -3.03
N LEU A 201 31.81 -3.93 -1.72
CA LEU A 201 31.07 -2.97 -0.91
C LEU A 201 31.80 -1.61 -0.77
N LEU A 202 33.09 -1.52 -1.12
CA LEU A 202 33.82 -0.25 -1.16
C LEU A 202 33.29 0.68 -2.27
N LEU A 203 32.81 0.13 -3.38
CA LEU A 203 32.28 0.89 -4.53
C LEU A 203 30.74 0.94 -4.56
N SER A 204 30.08 0.22 -3.65
CA SER A 204 28.63 0.21 -3.49
C SER A 204 28.11 1.49 -2.81
N VAL A 205 26.84 1.82 -3.02
CA VAL A 205 26.19 3.00 -2.45
C VAL A 205 25.33 2.67 -1.24
N GLU A 206 25.06 3.67 -0.41
CA GLU A 206 24.06 3.53 0.66
C GLU A 206 22.64 3.56 0.07
N SER A 207 21.68 3.01 0.79
CA SER A 207 20.27 3.03 0.40
C SER A 207 19.76 4.47 0.23
N PRO A 208 19.21 4.83 -0.95
CA PRO A 208 18.61 6.14 -1.18
C PRO A 208 17.50 6.46 -0.18
N LYS A 209 16.65 5.46 0.12
CA LYS A 209 15.54 5.62 1.06
C LYS A 209 16.04 5.91 2.48
N PHE A 210 17.06 5.18 2.93
CA PHE A 210 17.68 5.44 4.24
C PHE A 210 18.26 6.86 4.34
N LEU A 211 18.90 7.36 3.27
CA LEU A 211 19.46 8.71 3.25
C LEU A 211 18.38 9.79 3.27
N ALA A 212 17.26 9.56 2.58
CA ALA A 212 16.09 10.44 2.64
C ALA A 212 15.51 10.49 4.06
N ASP A 213 15.33 9.33 4.70
CA ASP A 213 14.84 9.22 6.09
C ASP A 213 15.82 9.86 7.10
N CYS A 214 17.12 9.87 6.80
CA CYS A 214 18.15 10.56 7.61
C CYS A 214 18.20 12.08 7.41
N GLY A 215 17.31 12.65 6.59
CA GLY A 215 17.27 14.09 6.32
C GLY A 215 18.28 14.57 5.27
N GLU A 216 18.82 13.67 4.43
CA GLU A 216 19.72 14.02 3.32
C GLU A 216 19.09 13.76 1.93
N PRO A 217 17.94 14.38 1.59
CA PRO A 217 17.15 14.00 0.42
C PRO A 217 17.81 14.36 -0.92
N ILE A 218 18.69 15.38 -0.96
CA ILE A 218 19.48 15.74 -2.15
C ILE A 218 20.50 14.65 -2.51
N LYS A 219 21.22 14.14 -1.51
CA LYS A 219 22.17 13.03 -1.70
C LYS A 219 21.43 11.74 -2.08
N ALA A 220 20.28 11.49 -1.47
CA ALA A 220 19.40 10.38 -1.83
C ALA A 220 18.98 10.44 -3.32
N LYS A 221 18.55 11.61 -3.81
CA LYS A 221 18.18 11.84 -5.22
C LYS A 221 19.37 11.57 -6.16
N ARG A 222 20.57 12.07 -5.83
CA ARG A 222 21.80 11.84 -6.62
C ARG A 222 22.15 10.36 -6.72
N ILE A 223 22.09 9.63 -5.61
CA ILE A 223 22.38 8.19 -5.60
C ILE A 223 21.32 7.42 -6.37
N LEU A 224 20.04 7.76 -6.23
CA LEU A 224 18.97 7.13 -6.99
C LEU A 224 19.15 7.35 -8.50
N ARG A 225 19.52 8.56 -8.93
CA ARG A 225 19.88 8.88 -10.32
C ARG A 225 21.03 8.01 -10.83
N ARG A 226 22.08 7.81 -10.03
CA ARG A 226 23.19 6.91 -10.38
C ARG A 226 22.76 5.45 -10.52
N ILE A 227 21.79 4.99 -9.73
CA ILE A 227 21.26 3.62 -9.78
C ILE A 227 20.32 3.44 -11.00
N ARG A 228 19.44 4.41 -11.27
CA ARG A 228 18.42 4.34 -12.35
C ARG A 228 18.96 4.78 -13.72
N GLY A 229 20.03 5.57 -13.75
CA GLY A 229 20.58 6.18 -14.94
C GLY A 229 19.96 7.55 -15.25
N ASP A 230 20.71 8.40 -15.96
CA ASP A 230 20.36 9.82 -16.13
C ASP A 230 19.10 10.08 -16.96
N LYS A 231 18.65 9.09 -17.73
CA LYS A 231 17.49 9.20 -18.64
C LYS A 231 16.17 8.74 -18.02
N PHE A 232 16.20 8.17 -16.83
CA PHE A 232 15.01 7.63 -16.18
C PHE A 232 14.37 8.72 -15.30
N ASP A 233 13.06 8.91 -15.44
CA ASP A 233 12.32 9.84 -14.59
C ASP A 233 12.19 9.27 -13.17
N ILE A 234 12.88 9.90 -12.23
CA ILE A 234 12.87 9.52 -10.81
C ILE A 234 11.92 10.38 -9.97
N ASP A 235 11.24 11.37 -10.57
CA ASP A 235 10.51 12.37 -9.80
C ASP A 235 9.27 11.76 -9.12
N GLU A 236 8.65 10.72 -9.69
CA GLU A 236 7.61 9.94 -9.00
C GLU A 236 8.15 9.17 -7.78
N GLU A 237 9.36 8.61 -7.85
CA GLU A 237 9.98 7.86 -6.73
C GLU A 237 10.43 8.80 -5.58
N VAL A 238 10.80 10.04 -5.90
CA VAL A 238 11.34 11.03 -4.95
C VAL A 238 10.26 11.98 -4.39
N LYS A 239 9.03 11.98 -4.95
CA LYS A 239 7.92 12.87 -4.58
C LYS A 239 7.56 12.89 -3.08
N GLY A 240 7.91 11.84 -2.34
CA GLY A 240 7.69 11.72 -0.89
C GLY A 240 8.91 12.01 -0.01
N TRP A 241 10.08 12.36 -0.58
CA TRP A 241 11.34 12.53 0.17
C TRP A 241 11.62 13.98 0.56
N GLY A 242 10.69 14.91 0.32
CA GLY A 242 10.86 16.32 0.68
C GLY A 242 11.84 17.10 -0.22
N VAL A 243 12.16 16.59 -1.41
CA VAL A 243 12.89 17.35 -2.43
C VAL A 243 11.88 18.18 -3.21
N GLU A 244 11.91 19.51 -3.05
CA GLU A 244 11.17 20.40 -3.93
C GLU A 244 11.74 20.27 -5.35
N SER A 245 10.87 19.95 -6.32
CA SER A 245 11.24 19.85 -7.72
C SER A 245 11.44 21.25 -8.30
N ASN A 246 12.65 21.80 -8.12
CA ASN A 246 13.25 22.80 -9.00
C ASN A 246 14.68 23.07 -8.54
N GLU A 247 15.62 22.38 -9.16
CA GLU A 247 16.96 22.87 -9.51
C GLU A 247 17.70 21.68 -10.15
N GLU A 248 17.91 21.77 -11.46
CA GLU A 248 19.04 21.12 -12.08
C GLU A 248 20.29 21.76 -11.46
N ILE A 249 20.80 21.15 -10.40
CA ILE A 249 22.08 21.54 -9.81
C ILE A 249 23.15 21.10 -10.82
N ASP A 250 23.59 22.05 -11.63
CA ASP A 250 24.82 21.95 -12.41
C ASP A 250 26.00 21.71 -11.47
N ASP A 251 26.89 20.81 -11.86
CA ASP A 251 28.04 20.33 -11.07
C ASP A 251 29.09 21.43 -10.74
N GLU A 252 28.89 22.68 -11.18
CA GLU A 252 29.85 23.79 -10.95
C GLU A 252 29.59 24.58 -9.65
N GLU A 253 28.38 24.54 -9.08
CA GLU A 253 28.06 25.34 -7.88
C GLU A 253 28.56 24.72 -6.56
N GLN A 254 28.90 23.42 -6.56
CA GLN A 254 29.42 22.72 -5.37
C GLN A 254 30.85 23.09 -5.00
N THR A 255 31.62 23.64 -5.94
CA THR A 255 32.99 24.13 -5.69
C THR A 255 33.04 25.52 -5.05
N LEU A 256 31.98 26.33 -5.21
CA LEU A 256 31.93 27.68 -4.64
C LEU A 256 31.50 27.66 -3.16
N LEU A 257 30.60 26.75 -2.79
CA LEU A 257 30.10 26.64 -1.41
C LEU A 257 31.07 25.95 -0.44
N GLN A 258 32.09 25.23 -0.92
CA GLN A 258 33.10 24.62 -0.05
C GLN A 258 34.20 25.59 0.40
N ASN A 259 34.31 26.77 -0.23
CA ASN A 259 35.34 27.75 0.11
C ASN A 259 34.88 28.83 1.13
N GLU A 260 33.59 28.95 1.41
CA GLU A 260 33.09 29.94 2.39
C GLU A 260 33.13 29.44 3.84
N ASP A 261 33.25 28.12 4.07
CA ASP A 261 33.28 27.54 5.43
C ASP A 261 34.61 27.74 6.19
N HIS A 262 35.60 28.42 5.60
CA HIS A 262 36.88 28.72 6.26
C HIS A 262 37.06 30.16 6.74
N MET A 263 36.07 31.06 6.59
CA MET A 263 36.26 32.47 6.99
C MET A 263 35.06 33.12 7.68
N SER A 264 34.51 32.48 8.71
CA SER A 264 33.68 33.18 9.70
C SER A 264 33.64 32.45 11.05
N ARG A 265 34.78 32.43 11.75
CA ARG A 265 34.80 32.30 13.23
C ARG A 265 34.81 33.70 13.82
N HIS A 266 33.63 34.27 14.06
CA HIS A 266 33.30 35.14 15.21
C HIS A 266 31.95 35.82 14.98
N SER A 267 30.93 35.37 15.72
CA SER A 267 30.06 36.24 16.55
C SER A 267 28.87 35.43 17.03
N ASP A 268 28.67 35.46 18.34
CA ASP A 268 27.50 34.92 19.02
C ASP A 268 26.24 35.68 18.60
N THR A 269 25.19 34.96 18.22
CA THR A 269 23.82 35.32 18.64
C THR A 269 22.89 34.12 18.47
N ALA A 270 22.15 33.84 19.54
CA ALA A 270 21.27 32.71 19.71
C ALA A 270 20.14 32.67 18.67
N GLY A 271 20.16 31.65 17.81
CA GLY A 271 19.08 31.30 16.89
C GLY A 271 18.82 29.81 16.96
N SER A 272 17.67 29.44 17.54
CA SER A 272 17.20 28.07 17.75
C SER A 272 17.31 27.22 16.47
N LYS A 273 18.24 26.26 16.45
CA LYS A 273 18.24 25.16 15.48
C LYS A 273 17.00 24.31 15.77
N ARG A 274 15.96 24.51 14.96
CA ARG A 274 14.73 23.72 14.99
C ARG A 274 15.08 22.29 14.57
N ASN A 275 15.28 21.42 15.55
CA ASN A 275 15.45 19.98 15.36
C ASN A 275 14.22 19.43 14.63
N ILE A 276 14.35 19.10 13.34
CA ILE A 276 13.44 18.16 12.69
C ILE A 276 13.66 16.83 13.42
N ALA A 277 12.61 16.32 14.06
CA ALA A 277 12.69 15.11 14.87
C ALA A 277 13.13 13.92 14.01
N LYS A 278 14.20 13.22 14.44
CA LYS A 278 14.46 11.84 14.02
C LYS A 278 13.22 11.01 14.36
N GLU A 279 12.54 10.45 13.38
CA GLU A 279 11.70 9.28 13.64
C GLU A 279 12.65 8.13 13.96
N ASP A 280 12.86 7.87 15.25
CA ASP A 280 13.78 6.81 15.69
C ASP A 280 13.24 5.45 15.24
N ALA A 281 14.10 4.66 14.58
CA ALA A 281 13.79 3.29 14.18
C ALA A 281 13.30 2.48 15.39
N LEU A 282 12.15 1.82 15.24
CA LEU A 282 11.50 1.10 16.33
C LEU A 282 12.32 -0.12 16.74
N THR A 283 12.40 -0.35 18.05
CA THR A 283 13.00 -1.57 18.60
C THR A 283 12.05 -2.77 18.45
N ILE A 284 12.60 -3.99 18.52
CA ILE A 284 11.82 -5.23 18.44
C ILE A 284 10.66 -5.26 19.44
N LEU A 285 10.91 -4.83 20.68
CA LEU A 285 9.88 -4.81 21.72
C LEU A 285 8.79 -3.78 21.45
N GLN A 286 9.16 -2.63 20.87
CA GLN A 286 8.19 -1.60 20.48
C GLN A 286 7.30 -2.08 19.33
N VAL A 287 7.87 -2.73 18.30
CA VAL A 287 7.10 -3.29 17.17
C VAL A 287 6.07 -4.32 17.65
N LEU A 288 6.45 -5.23 18.56
CA LEU A 288 5.52 -6.23 19.10
C LEU A 288 4.41 -5.64 19.97
N ARG A 289 4.65 -4.49 20.61
CA ARG A 289 3.67 -3.78 21.44
C ARG A 289 2.83 -2.78 20.63
N HIS A 290 3.26 -2.41 19.42
CA HIS A 290 2.56 -1.45 18.58
C HIS A 290 1.27 -2.08 18.02
N PRO A 291 0.08 -1.52 18.28
CA PRO A 291 -1.20 -2.11 17.86
C PRO A 291 -1.37 -2.27 16.35
N GLU A 292 -0.66 -1.47 15.56
CA GLU A 292 -0.73 -1.49 14.09
C GLU A 292 0.29 -2.46 13.47
N TYR A 293 1.49 -2.59 14.06
CA TYR A 293 2.58 -3.39 13.50
C TYR A 293 2.61 -4.83 14.03
N ASN A 294 2.02 -5.10 15.20
CA ASN A 294 2.08 -6.41 15.84
C ASN A 294 1.47 -7.53 14.97
N LYS A 295 0.33 -7.29 14.32
CA LYS A 295 -0.34 -8.26 13.44
C LYS A 295 0.52 -8.58 12.22
N ALA A 296 1.10 -7.55 11.60
CA ALA A 296 2.03 -7.69 10.48
C ALA A 296 3.28 -8.47 10.90
N ALA A 297 3.89 -8.11 12.03
CA ALA A 297 5.07 -8.80 12.55
C ALA A 297 4.80 -10.28 12.86
N ILE A 298 3.66 -10.60 13.49
CA ILE A 298 3.24 -11.99 13.74
C ILE A 298 3.07 -12.77 12.43
N ALA A 299 2.47 -12.16 11.40
CA ALA A 299 2.31 -12.78 10.10
C ALA A 299 3.67 -13.10 9.44
N VAL A 300 4.62 -12.17 9.45
CA VAL A 300 5.97 -12.39 8.91
C VAL A 300 6.72 -13.47 9.70
N VAL A 301 6.66 -13.43 11.04
CA VAL A 301 7.25 -14.44 11.92
C VAL A 301 6.69 -15.83 11.60
N ALA A 302 5.36 -15.97 11.50
CA ALA A 302 4.71 -17.24 11.21
C ALA A 302 5.10 -17.80 9.83
N VAL A 303 5.17 -16.94 8.80
CA VAL A 303 5.62 -17.33 7.46
C VAL A 303 7.08 -17.79 7.47
N MET A 304 7.96 -17.11 8.21
CA MET A 304 9.36 -17.50 8.38
C MET A 304 9.52 -18.82 9.14
N VAL A 305 8.68 -19.09 10.14
CA VAL A 305 8.66 -20.40 10.84
C VAL A 305 8.14 -21.49 9.91
N ALA A 306 7.08 -21.23 9.14
CA ALA A 306 6.52 -22.15 8.15
C ALA A 306 7.56 -22.55 7.10
N GLN A 307 8.39 -21.61 6.66
CA GLN A 307 9.49 -21.86 5.73
C GLN A 307 10.39 -23.00 6.22
N GLN A 308 10.79 -23.01 7.49
CA GLN A 308 11.73 -24.01 8.02
C GLN A 308 11.04 -25.30 8.46
N LEU A 309 9.90 -25.19 9.17
CA LEU A 309 9.15 -26.33 9.67
C LEU A 309 8.38 -27.10 8.58
N SER A 310 8.32 -26.57 7.36
CA SER A 310 7.91 -27.33 6.18
C SER A 310 8.89 -28.46 5.81
N GLY A 311 10.12 -28.43 6.34
CA GLY A 311 11.10 -29.52 6.23
C GLY A 311 12.18 -29.32 5.18
N ILE A 312 12.32 -28.13 4.57
CA ILE A 312 13.33 -27.89 3.51
C ILE A 312 14.77 -28.17 3.96
N ASN A 313 15.12 -27.83 5.21
CA ASN A 313 16.45 -28.10 5.75
C ASN A 313 16.77 -29.59 5.87
N SER A 314 15.76 -30.47 5.95
CA SER A 314 16.01 -31.91 5.95
C SER A 314 16.70 -32.38 4.66
N ILE A 315 16.34 -31.79 3.52
CA ILE A 315 16.91 -32.09 2.21
C ILE A 315 18.22 -31.31 2.01
N VAL A 316 18.24 -30.01 2.33
CA VAL A 316 19.44 -29.19 2.12
C VAL A 316 20.62 -29.64 2.98
N MET A 317 20.38 -29.95 4.26
CA MET A 317 21.44 -30.31 5.20
C MET A 317 21.79 -31.80 5.21
N TYR A 318 20.85 -32.69 4.86
CA TYR A 318 21.03 -34.15 4.95
C TYR A 318 20.72 -34.91 3.65
N GLY A 319 20.53 -34.21 2.53
CA GLY A 319 20.07 -34.80 1.26
C GLY A 319 20.95 -35.93 0.74
N VAL A 320 22.29 -35.82 0.83
CA VAL A 320 23.21 -36.89 0.40
C VAL A 320 23.00 -38.14 1.25
N SER A 321 22.98 -37.99 2.57
CA SER A 321 22.78 -39.10 3.52
C SER A 321 21.40 -39.75 3.39
N LEU A 322 20.36 -38.96 3.12
CA LEU A 322 19.00 -39.45 2.92
C LEU A 322 18.84 -40.24 1.61
N LEU A 323 19.49 -39.78 0.54
CA LEU A 323 19.43 -40.42 -0.78
C LEU A 323 20.38 -41.61 -0.90
N ALA A 324 21.46 -41.66 -0.10
CA ALA A 324 22.43 -42.75 -0.12
C ALA A 324 21.79 -44.13 0.15
N GLY A 325 20.79 -44.20 1.04
CA GLY A 325 20.07 -45.46 1.33
C GLY A 325 19.07 -45.90 0.25
N LEU A 326 18.83 -45.07 -0.78
CA LEU A 326 17.85 -45.35 -1.84
C LEU A 326 18.51 -45.48 -3.22
N LEU A 327 19.63 -44.78 -3.46
CA LEU A 327 20.33 -44.69 -4.75
C LEU A 327 21.85 -44.77 -4.50
N GLU A 328 22.32 -45.99 -4.20
CA GLU A 328 23.70 -46.26 -3.76
C GLU A 328 24.80 -45.75 -4.71
N SER A 329 24.53 -45.62 -6.01
CA SER A 329 25.54 -45.22 -7.01
C SER A 329 25.53 -43.74 -7.42
N ASN A 330 24.49 -42.94 -7.10
CA ASN A 330 24.31 -41.59 -7.66
C ASN A 330 23.75 -40.52 -6.69
N SER A 331 23.72 -40.76 -5.37
CA SER A 331 23.08 -39.86 -4.39
C SER A 331 23.65 -38.43 -4.36
N ALA A 332 24.98 -38.28 -4.44
CA ALA A 332 25.63 -36.97 -4.47
C ALA A 332 25.30 -36.18 -5.75
N LEU A 333 25.29 -36.86 -6.91
CA LEU A 333 24.93 -36.25 -8.19
C LEU A 333 23.46 -35.86 -8.24
N LEU A 334 22.58 -36.67 -7.66
CA LEU A 334 21.16 -36.34 -7.53
C LEU A 334 20.95 -35.11 -6.63
N ASN A 335 21.62 -35.03 -5.48
CA ASN A 335 21.52 -33.87 -4.60
C ASN A 335 22.00 -32.58 -5.29
N LEU A 336 23.05 -32.68 -6.11
CA LEU A 336 23.53 -31.58 -6.95
C LEU A 336 22.49 -31.16 -8.00
N ALA A 337 21.85 -32.12 -8.65
CA ALA A 337 20.78 -31.86 -9.62
C ALA A 337 19.56 -31.21 -8.96
N VAL A 338 19.18 -31.63 -7.75
CA VAL A 338 18.10 -31.02 -6.96
C VAL A 338 18.40 -29.54 -6.69
N SER A 339 19.63 -29.21 -6.27
CA SER A 339 20.03 -27.82 -6.03
C SER A 339 20.05 -26.98 -7.31
N ALA A 340 20.54 -27.55 -8.43
CA ALA A 340 20.55 -26.86 -9.71
C ALA A 340 19.12 -26.56 -10.20
N ILE A 341 18.20 -27.52 -10.09
CA ILE A 341 16.79 -27.35 -10.42
C ILE A 341 16.15 -26.30 -9.52
N ASN A 342 16.49 -26.26 -8.22
CA ASN A 342 15.98 -25.26 -7.29
C ASN A 342 16.33 -23.83 -7.76
N ILE A 343 17.55 -23.60 -8.27
CA ILE A 343 17.95 -22.30 -8.82
C ILE A 343 17.10 -21.96 -10.04
N VAL A 344 16.97 -22.89 -10.99
CA VAL A 344 16.20 -22.67 -12.23
C VAL A 344 14.74 -22.37 -11.93
N VAL A 345 14.12 -23.15 -11.03
CA VAL A 345 12.72 -22.96 -10.64
C VAL A 345 12.54 -21.66 -9.87
N THR A 346 13.42 -21.35 -8.92
CA THR A 346 13.33 -20.10 -8.14
C THR A 346 13.46 -18.88 -9.05
N ALA A 347 14.45 -18.86 -9.95
CA ALA A 347 14.63 -17.76 -10.90
C ALA A 347 13.48 -17.67 -11.92
N GLY A 348 13.00 -18.81 -12.43
CA GLY A 348 11.87 -18.87 -13.37
C GLY A 348 10.53 -18.48 -12.74
N CYS A 349 10.37 -18.68 -11.43
CA CYS A 349 9.15 -18.35 -10.68
C CYS A 349 9.23 -17.00 -9.97
N ALA A 350 10.38 -16.33 -9.92
CA ALA A 350 10.50 -14.96 -9.41
C ALA A 350 9.46 -13.99 -10.03
N PRO A 351 9.18 -14.03 -11.35
CA PRO A 351 8.10 -13.23 -11.96
C PRO A 351 6.70 -13.52 -11.46
N LEU A 352 6.49 -14.73 -10.96
CA LEU A 352 5.18 -15.22 -10.57
C LEU A 352 4.70 -14.53 -9.28
N VAL A 353 5.62 -14.11 -8.42
CA VAL A 353 5.32 -13.39 -7.17
C VAL A 353 4.61 -12.06 -7.45
N ASP A 354 5.01 -11.37 -8.52
CA ASP A 354 4.36 -10.14 -8.96
C ASP A 354 3.09 -10.39 -9.78
N LYS A 355 2.93 -11.58 -10.39
CA LYS A 355 1.75 -11.93 -11.19
C LYS A 355 0.61 -12.60 -10.42
N LEU A 356 0.88 -13.53 -9.50
CA LEU A 356 -0.15 -14.27 -8.76
C LEU A 356 -0.47 -13.66 -7.39
N GLY A 357 0.44 -12.86 -6.86
CA GLY A 357 0.35 -12.33 -5.50
C GLY A 357 1.04 -13.22 -4.47
N ARG A 358 1.40 -12.62 -3.34
CA ARG A 358 2.29 -13.23 -2.34
C ARG A 358 1.58 -14.38 -1.62
N LYS A 359 0.32 -14.19 -1.24
CA LYS A 359 -0.47 -15.18 -0.51
C LYS A 359 -0.72 -16.43 -1.34
N THR A 360 -1.07 -16.25 -2.61
CA THR A 360 -1.30 -17.35 -3.55
C THR A 360 -0.05 -18.20 -3.75
N CYS A 361 1.12 -17.57 -3.92
CA CYS A 361 2.40 -18.27 -4.02
C CYS A 361 2.74 -19.07 -2.76
N LEU A 362 2.54 -18.49 -1.56
CA LEU A 362 2.77 -19.19 -0.29
C LEU A 362 1.87 -20.42 -0.12
N LEU A 363 0.58 -20.30 -0.43
CA LEU A 363 -0.37 -21.41 -0.32
C LEU A 363 -0.05 -22.55 -1.31
N ASN A 364 0.20 -22.21 -2.58
CA ASN A 364 0.59 -23.20 -3.59
C ASN A 364 1.89 -23.92 -3.20
N SER A 365 2.85 -23.19 -2.64
CA SER A 365 4.11 -23.75 -2.13
C SER A 365 3.87 -24.76 -1.01
N LEU A 366 3.08 -24.41 0.01
CA LEU A 366 2.76 -25.30 1.13
C LEU A 366 1.97 -26.55 0.71
N ILE A 367 1.00 -26.41 -0.19
CA ILE A 367 0.23 -27.55 -0.71
C ILE A 367 1.16 -28.48 -1.51
N GLY A 368 2.01 -27.92 -2.38
CA GLY A 368 2.99 -28.68 -3.16
C GLY A 368 4.01 -29.40 -2.29
N MET A 369 4.54 -28.73 -1.26
CA MET A 369 5.48 -29.33 -0.30
C MET A 369 4.82 -30.39 0.57
N GLY A 370 3.59 -30.17 1.05
CA GLY A 370 2.85 -31.13 1.85
C GLY A 370 2.52 -32.41 1.07
N THR A 371 2.03 -32.26 -0.16
CA THR A 371 1.78 -33.41 -1.05
C THR A 371 3.06 -34.16 -1.42
N SER A 372 4.13 -33.44 -1.75
CA SER A 372 5.42 -34.05 -2.06
C SER A 372 6.05 -34.75 -0.85
N SER A 373 5.83 -34.23 0.37
CA SER A 373 6.26 -34.90 1.62
C SER A 373 5.55 -36.24 1.81
N LEU A 374 4.25 -36.33 1.49
CA LEU A 374 3.52 -37.60 1.55
C LEU A 374 4.08 -38.61 0.54
N LEU A 375 4.37 -38.16 -0.69
CA LEU A 375 4.99 -39.01 -1.70
C LEU A 375 6.37 -39.49 -1.27
N LEU A 376 7.17 -38.62 -0.64
CA LEU A 376 8.49 -38.97 -0.13
C LEU A 376 8.42 -39.95 1.04
N ALA A 377 7.45 -39.78 1.96
CA ALA A 377 7.20 -40.71 3.05
C ALA A 377 6.90 -42.11 2.51
N VAL A 378 5.99 -42.21 1.53
CA VAL A 378 5.63 -43.47 0.87
C VAL A 378 6.82 -44.06 0.11
N GLY A 379 7.56 -43.25 -0.63
CA GLY A 379 8.74 -43.66 -1.39
C GLY A 379 9.82 -44.28 -0.50
N ILE A 380 10.11 -43.66 0.65
CA ILE A 380 11.08 -44.19 1.63
C ILE A 380 10.55 -45.47 2.29
N MET A 381 9.29 -45.46 2.76
CA MET A 381 8.71 -46.60 3.49
C MET A 381 8.56 -47.85 2.63
N ARG A 382 8.30 -47.68 1.33
CA ARG A 382 8.18 -48.77 0.35
C ARG A 382 9.49 -49.05 -0.37
N SER A 383 10.56 -48.32 -0.06
CA SER A 383 11.86 -48.41 -0.71
C SER A 383 11.77 -48.31 -2.24
N ILE A 384 10.98 -47.35 -2.75
CA ILE A 384 10.79 -47.08 -4.19
C ILE A 384 11.69 -45.89 -4.58
N PRO A 385 12.89 -46.09 -5.16
CA PRO A 385 13.87 -45.02 -5.33
C PRO A 385 13.42 -43.91 -6.29
N ILE A 386 12.74 -44.29 -7.38
CA ILE A 386 12.26 -43.34 -8.41
C ILE A 386 11.21 -42.40 -7.81
N LEU A 387 10.28 -42.93 -7.01
CA LEU A 387 9.24 -42.13 -6.37
C LEU A 387 9.87 -41.14 -5.37
N SER A 388 10.84 -41.58 -4.58
CA SER A 388 11.55 -40.70 -3.64
C SER A 388 12.33 -39.60 -4.37
N ALA A 389 13.00 -39.91 -5.48
CA ALA A 389 13.73 -38.92 -6.27
C ALA A 389 12.80 -37.87 -6.88
N VAL A 390 11.68 -38.31 -7.49
CA VAL A 390 10.66 -37.39 -8.05
C VAL A 390 10.01 -36.56 -6.94
N ALA A 391 9.71 -37.17 -5.79
CA ALA A 391 9.11 -36.47 -4.65
C ALA A 391 10.05 -35.38 -4.09
N VAL A 392 11.35 -35.64 -3.98
CA VAL A 392 12.34 -34.63 -3.57
C VAL A 392 12.40 -33.48 -4.56
N LEU A 393 12.39 -33.77 -5.87
CA LEU A 393 12.39 -32.73 -6.91
C LEU A 393 11.13 -31.87 -6.87
N LEU A 394 9.95 -32.48 -6.73
CA LEU A 394 8.69 -31.77 -6.59
C LEU A 394 8.62 -30.96 -5.30
N PHE A 395 9.15 -31.51 -4.19
CA PHE A 395 9.19 -30.83 -2.90
C PHE A 395 10.03 -29.54 -3.00
N VAL A 396 11.25 -29.63 -3.53
CA VAL A 396 12.15 -28.49 -3.67
C VAL A 396 11.63 -27.48 -4.70
N SER A 397 11.04 -27.95 -5.79
CA SER A 397 10.40 -27.07 -6.78
C SER A 397 9.20 -26.33 -6.18
N SER A 398 8.39 -27.01 -5.35
CA SER A 398 7.25 -26.39 -4.67
C SER A 398 7.69 -25.33 -3.66
N PHE A 399 8.80 -25.56 -2.96
CA PHE A 399 9.40 -24.56 -2.07
C PHE A 399 9.78 -23.27 -2.82
N ALA A 400 10.41 -23.42 -3.98
CA ALA A 400 10.84 -22.31 -4.83
C ALA A 400 9.69 -21.43 -5.36
N LEU A 401 8.46 -21.95 -5.45
CA LEU A 401 7.28 -21.19 -5.91
C LEU A 401 6.86 -20.06 -4.97
N GLY A 402 7.14 -20.18 -3.66
CA GLY A 402 6.60 -19.25 -2.68
C GLY A 402 7.41 -19.17 -1.40
N LEU A 403 7.46 -20.25 -0.61
CA LEU A 403 8.12 -20.24 0.70
C LEU A 403 9.61 -19.91 0.65
N GLY A 404 10.29 -20.11 -0.49
CA GLY A 404 11.65 -19.63 -0.68
C GLY A 404 11.74 -18.09 -0.70
N PRO A 405 11.28 -17.43 -1.78
CA PRO A 405 11.51 -16.00 -1.98
C PRO A 405 10.57 -15.08 -1.20
N VAL A 406 9.30 -15.44 -1.01
CA VAL A 406 8.27 -14.53 -0.47
C VAL A 406 8.54 -14.09 0.98
N PRO A 407 9.01 -14.94 1.92
CA PRO A 407 9.23 -14.50 3.29
C PRO A 407 10.21 -13.32 3.41
N PHE A 408 11.26 -13.28 2.59
CA PHE A 408 12.29 -12.24 2.64
C PHE A 408 11.79 -10.86 2.18
N ILE A 409 10.77 -10.81 1.32
CA ILE A 409 10.17 -9.55 0.84
C ILE A 409 9.00 -9.09 1.72
N LEU A 410 8.35 -10.00 2.44
CA LEU A 410 7.07 -9.72 3.10
C LEU A 410 7.16 -8.63 4.17
N ALA A 411 8.26 -8.55 4.93
CA ALA A 411 8.37 -7.53 5.97
C ALA A 411 8.47 -6.10 5.41
N SER A 412 9.24 -5.88 4.33
CA SER A 412 9.37 -4.55 3.72
C SER A 412 8.14 -4.11 2.94
N GLU A 413 7.19 -5.02 2.70
CA GLU A 413 5.87 -4.74 2.13
C GLU A 413 4.77 -4.53 3.18
N LEU A 414 4.89 -5.16 4.36
CA LEU A 414 3.85 -5.12 5.40
C LEU A 414 4.05 -4.04 6.48
N VAL A 415 5.29 -3.58 6.70
CA VAL A 415 5.60 -2.57 7.73
C VAL A 415 6.38 -1.40 7.16
N GLY A 416 6.31 -0.26 7.86
CA GLY A 416 7.03 0.97 7.50
C GLY A 416 8.56 0.85 7.61
N PRO A 417 9.30 1.82 7.03
CA PRO A 417 10.76 1.85 7.08
C PRO A 417 11.32 2.01 8.51
N ASP A 418 10.52 2.57 9.42
CA ASP A 418 10.74 2.69 10.85
C ASP A 418 10.72 1.32 11.57
N ALA A 419 9.86 0.39 11.14
CA ALA A 419 9.63 -0.91 11.77
C ALA A 419 10.24 -2.11 11.01
N VAL A 420 10.62 -1.94 9.74
CA VAL A 420 11.07 -3.04 8.86
C VAL A 420 12.29 -3.77 9.39
N GLY A 421 13.28 -3.04 9.93
CA GLY A 421 14.50 -3.64 10.48
C GLY A 421 14.21 -4.55 11.66
N ALA A 422 13.43 -4.06 12.63
CA ALA A 422 13.04 -4.84 13.81
C ALA A 422 12.14 -6.03 13.46
N THR A 423 11.21 -5.85 12.52
CA THR A 423 10.30 -6.91 12.05
C THR A 423 11.07 -8.04 11.35
N GLN A 424 12.00 -7.70 10.44
CA GLN A 424 12.88 -8.70 9.81
C GLN A 424 13.73 -9.42 10.85
N SER A 425 14.33 -8.68 11.79
CA SER A 425 15.17 -9.27 12.84
C SER A 425 14.43 -10.31 13.69
N ILE A 426 13.23 -10.01 14.17
CA ILE A 426 12.48 -10.99 14.98
C ILE A 426 11.98 -12.16 14.14
N ALA A 427 11.55 -11.92 12.91
CA ALA A 427 11.07 -12.98 12.02
C ALA A 427 12.19 -13.95 11.63
N LEU A 428 13.37 -13.43 11.30
CA LEU A 428 14.55 -14.26 11.03
C LEU A 428 15.13 -14.87 12.31
N GLY A 429 15.02 -14.21 13.46
CA GLY A 429 15.32 -14.86 14.75
C GLY A 429 14.47 -16.12 14.96
N ALA A 430 13.16 -16.04 14.72
CA ALA A 430 12.26 -17.19 14.77
C ALA A 430 12.58 -18.24 13.68
N ASN A 431 12.96 -17.80 12.48
CA ASN A 431 13.45 -18.67 11.41
C ASN A 431 14.67 -19.48 11.88
N TRP A 432 15.68 -18.85 12.47
CA TRP A 432 16.88 -19.53 12.96
C TRP A 432 16.59 -20.51 14.09
N ILE A 433 15.65 -20.19 14.99
CA ILE A 433 15.19 -21.13 16.01
C ILE A 433 14.55 -22.36 15.35
N ALA A 434 13.66 -22.17 14.36
CA ALA A 434 13.04 -23.26 13.64
C ALA A 434 14.07 -24.09 12.85
N THR A 435 15.06 -23.45 12.23
CA THR A 435 16.21 -24.09 11.57
C THR A 435 17.01 -24.94 12.55
N PHE A 436 17.32 -24.42 13.74
CA PHE A 436 18.01 -25.16 14.80
C PHE A 436 17.21 -26.41 15.20
N VAL A 437 15.90 -26.28 15.42
CA VAL A 437 15.01 -27.40 15.78
C VAL A 437 15.05 -28.49 14.72
N VAL A 438 14.90 -28.13 13.43
CA VAL A 438 14.95 -29.12 12.35
C VAL A 438 16.33 -29.76 12.26
N ALA A 439 17.41 -28.98 12.28
CA ALA A 439 18.78 -29.49 12.20
C ALA A 439 19.11 -30.45 13.34
N GLN A 440 18.76 -30.10 14.59
CA GLN A 440 19.12 -30.89 15.75
C GLN A 440 18.27 -32.17 15.87
N PHE A 441 16.95 -32.08 15.62
CA PHE A 441 16.03 -33.18 15.90
C PHE A 441 15.73 -34.07 14.69
N PHE A 442 15.95 -33.60 13.46
CA PHE A 442 15.67 -34.41 12.26
C PHE A 442 16.48 -35.71 12.20
N PRO A 443 17.81 -35.75 12.44
CA PRO A 443 18.56 -37.00 12.40
C PRO A 443 18.06 -38.03 13.43
N LEU A 444 17.70 -37.56 14.63
CA LEU A 444 17.13 -38.40 15.69
C LEU A 444 15.75 -38.94 15.29
N ALA A 445 14.87 -38.07 14.80
CA ALA A 445 13.55 -38.45 14.34
C ALA A 445 13.63 -39.44 13.17
N SER A 446 14.53 -39.21 12.21
CA SER A 446 14.74 -40.08 11.05
C SER A 446 15.29 -41.45 11.44
N ALA A 447 16.17 -41.53 12.45
CA ALA A 447 16.67 -42.80 12.96
C ALA A 447 15.57 -43.68 13.59
N VAL A 448 14.57 -43.07 14.25
CA VAL A 448 13.49 -43.81 14.93
C VAL A 448 12.27 -44.04 14.02
N LEU A 449 11.90 -43.03 13.24
CA LEU A 449 10.65 -43.01 12.46
C LEU A 449 10.88 -43.35 10.98
N HIS A 450 12.13 -43.40 10.51
CA HIS A 450 12.50 -43.58 9.11
C HIS A 450 11.71 -42.61 8.20
N GLY A 451 11.11 -43.11 7.12
CA GLY A 451 10.30 -42.30 6.20
C GLY A 451 9.07 -41.64 6.84
N LYS A 452 8.60 -42.09 8.02
CA LYS A 452 7.40 -41.53 8.67
C LYS A 452 7.59 -40.09 9.16
N VAL A 453 8.83 -39.61 9.29
CA VAL A 453 9.11 -38.20 9.62
C VAL A 453 8.43 -37.24 8.64
N TYR A 454 8.34 -37.62 7.36
CA TYR A 454 7.73 -36.77 6.34
C TYR A 454 6.21 -36.63 6.45
N PHE A 455 5.52 -37.50 7.21
CA PHE A 455 4.12 -37.25 7.58
C PHE A 455 3.99 -36.06 8.54
N ILE A 456 4.98 -35.84 9.41
CA ILE A 456 5.01 -34.70 10.32
C ILE A 456 5.12 -33.41 9.51
N PHE A 457 6.03 -33.37 8.53
CA PHE A 457 6.17 -32.21 7.64
C PHE A 457 4.93 -31.97 6.78
N ALA A 458 4.26 -33.02 6.30
CA ALA A 458 2.99 -32.88 5.59
C ALA A 458 1.88 -32.28 6.47
N ALA A 459 1.74 -32.75 7.71
CA ALA A 459 0.77 -32.23 8.67
C ALA A 459 1.06 -30.77 9.04
N LEU A 460 2.33 -30.44 9.35
CA LEU A 460 2.75 -29.06 9.62
C LEU A 460 2.49 -28.15 8.43
N SER A 461 2.78 -28.59 7.20
CA SER A 461 2.50 -27.82 5.99
C SER A 461 1.01 -27.50 5.84
N ALA A 462 0.13 -28.45 6.19
CA ALA A 462 -1.33 -28.23 6.16
C ALA A 462 -1.76 -27.19 7.21
N VAL A 463 -1.23 -27.29 8.44
CA VAL A 463 -1.51 -26.32 9.51
C VAL A 463 -1.05 -24.91 9.11
N PHE A 464 0.15 -24.77 8.56
CA PHE A 464 0.64 -23.47 8.07
C PHE A 464 -0.15 -22.96 6.87
N ALA A 465 -0.62 -23.84 5.98
CA ALA A 465 -1.46 -23.43 4.86
C ALA A 465 -2.78 -22.82 5.35
N VAL A 466 -3.41 -23.47 6.33
CA VAL A 466 -4.63 -22.95 6.97
C VAL A 466 -4.37 -21.62 7.69
N PHE A 467 -3.28 -21.52 8.44
CA PHE A 467 -2.89 -20.29 9.12
C PHE A 467 -2.67 -19.13 8.12
N ILE A 468 -1.89 -19.36 7.06
CA ILE A 468 -1.62 -18.34 6.03
C ILE A 468 -2.91 -17.97 5.29
N ALA A 469 -3.80 -18.93 5.03
CA ALA A 469 -5.07 -18.67 4.38
C ALA A 469 -5.95 -17.71 5.20
N TRP A 470 -5.93 -17.77 6.53
CA TRP A 470 -6.74 -16.92 7.39
C TRP A 470 -6.06 -15.62 7.84
N PHE A 471 -4.80 -15.68 8.26
CA PHE A 471 -4.14 -14.57 8.96
C PHE A 471 -3.21 -13.71 8.10
N VAL A 472 -2.76 -14.19 6.94
CA VAL A 472 -1.85 -13.42 6.07
C VAL A 472 -2.66 -12.67 5.01
N PRO A 473 -2.58 -11.33 4.95
CA PRO A 473 -3.24 -10.54 3.91
C PRO A 473 -2.49 -10.61 2.57
N GLU A 474 -3.20 -10.38 1.47
CA GLU A 474 -2.56 -10.21 0.15
C GLU A 474 -1.94 -8.80 0.04
N THR A 475 -0.68 -8.75 -0.42
CA THR A 475 0.12 -7.51 -0.54
C THR A 475 0.22 -6.99 -1.98
N LYS A 476 -0.11 -7.81 -2.99
CA LYS A 476 -0.03 -7.42 -4.40
C LYS A 476 -0.93 -6.22 -4.73
N GLY A 477 -0.35 -5.23 -5.43
CA GLY A 477 -1.08 -4.13 -6.07
C GLY A 477 -1.52 -3.01 -5.12
N LYS A 478 -1.06 -3.01 -3.87
CA LYS A 478 -1.37 -1.97 -2.89
C LYS A 478 -0.25 -0.96 -2.83
N LYS A 479 -0.59 0.33 -2.98
CA LYS A 479 0.40 1.41 -3.16
C LYS A 479 0.85 2.01 -1.83
N SER A 480 0.13 1.77 -0.73
CA SER A 480 0.53 2.20 0.61
C SER A 480 0.30 1.14 1.69
N ILE A 481 1.10 1.21 2.75
CA ILE A 481 1.02 0.37 3.95
C ILE A 481 -0.35 0.52 4.63
N ASP A 482 -0.96 1.72 4.52
CA ASP A 482 -2.30 2.02 5.04
C ASP A 482 -3.40 1.19 4.36
N GLU A 483 -3.29 0.87 3.07
CA GLU A 483 -4.25 -0.01 2.37
C GLU A 483 -4.16 -1.48 2.83
N VAL A 484 -2.98 -1.91 3.32
CA VAL A 484 -2.78 -3.24 3.88
C VAL A 484 -3.29 -3.31 5.32
N ALA A 485 -2.96 -2.30 6.14
CA ALA A 485 -3.40 -2.17 7.52
C ALA A 485 -4.93 -2.01 7.64
N ALA A 486 -5.54 -1.21 6.76
CA ALA A 486 -6.99 -0.99 6.72
C ALA A 486 -7.79 -2.29 6.54
N ARG A 487 -7.23 -3.34 5.92
CA ARG A 487 -7.94 -4.62 5.68
C ARG A 487 -7.71 -5.67 6.78
N ALA A 488 -6.59 -5.62 7.51
CA ALA A 488 -6.33 -6.50 8.67
C ALA A 488 -7.22 -6.17 9.88
N VAL A 489 -7.85 -5.00 9.88
CA VAL A 489 -8.87 -4.60 10.87
C VAL A 489 -10.26 -5.13 10.52
N TYR A 490 -10.57 -5.34 9.23
CA TYR A 490 -11.92 -5.70 8.77
C TYR A 490 -12.27 -7.19 8.82
N HIS A 491 -11.30 -8.11 8.97
CA HIS A 491 -11.55 -9.55 8.86
C HIS A 491 -11.84 -10.30 10.18
N ASP A 492 -11.67 -9.65 11.35
CA ASP A 492 -11.73 -10.30 12.68
C ASP A 492 -12.99 -9.98 13.50
N GLN A 493 -14.03 -9.39 12.90
CA GLN A 493 -15.30 -9.20 13.61
C GLN A 493 -16.43 -9.99 12.95
N PRO A 494 -17.06 -10.97 13.65
CA PRO A 494 -18.38 -11.43 13.22
C PRO A 494 -19.31 -10.21 13.17
N PRO A 495 -20.28 -10.15 12.23
CA PRO A 495 -21.15 -8.98 12.11
C PRO A 495 -21.81 -8.74 13.47
N PRO A 496 -21.60 -7.58 14.10
CA PRO A 496 -22.20 -7.31 15.39
C PRO A 496 -23.72 -7.26 15.18
N LEU A 497 -24.44 -8.16 15.86
CA LEU A 497 -25.91 -8.20 15.89
C LEU A 497 -26.54 -6.96 16.52
N ILE A 498 -25.73 -6.01 16.98
CA ILE A 498 -26.09 -4.67 17.40
C ILE A 498 -24.95 -3.78 16.92
N SER A 499 -25.18 -2.98 15.88
CA SER A 499 -24.21 -1.97 15.46
C SER A 499 -23.90 -1.04 16.64
N PRO A 500 -22.66 -0.97 17.16
CA PRO A 500 -22.30 0.16 17.99
C PRO A 500 -22.10 1.32 17.03
N ALA A 501 -23.02 2.28 17.05
CA ALA A 501 -22.81 3.57 16.45
C ALA A 501 -21.63 4.24 17.16
N PHE A 502 -20.44 4.09 16.59
CA PHE A 502 -19.30 4.96 16.88
C PHE A 502 -18.99 5.82 15.67
N THR A 503 -20.04 6.38 15.08
CA THR A 503 -19.97 7.78 14.66
C THR A 503 -20.03 8.57 15.97
N PRO A 504 -19.11 9.51 16.25
CA PRO A 504 -19.33 10.42 17.36
C PRO A 504 -20.74 11.03 17.20
N PRO A 505 -21.54 11.16 18.27
CA PRO A 505 -22.92 11.66 18.16
C PRO A 505 -23.01 13.07 17.55
N ALA A 506 -21.88 13.75 17.44
CA ALA A 506 -21.70 14.87 16.54
C ALA A 506 -20.22 14.99 16.20
N THR A 507 -19.93 15.33 14.95
CA THR A 507 -18.71 16.01 14.57
C THR A 507 -18.56 17.28 15.45
N PRO A 508 -17.38 17.57 16.03
CA PRO A 508 -17.20 18.77 16.85
C PRO A 508 -17.62 20.02 16.06
N GLY A 509 -18.64 20.74 16.56
CA GLY A 509 -19.18 21.97 15.93
C GLY A 509 -20.55 21.84 15.25
N PHE A 510 -21.18 20.66 15.24
CA PHE A 510 -22.46 20.43 14.57
C PHE A 510 -23.66 20.42 15.54
N SER A 511 -24.11 21.60 15.91
CA SER A 511 -25.52 21.81 16.27
C SER A 511 -26.05 22.94 15.41
N THR A 512 -26.50 22.61 14.19
CA THR A 512 -27.47 23.43 13.49
C THR A 512 -28.85 22.92 13.93
N PRO A 513 -29.56 23.62 14.82
CA PRO A 513 -30.92 23.26 15.19
C PRO A 513 -31.84 23.37 13.98
N SER A 514 -32.89 22.57 14.04
CA SER A 514 -33.95 22.41 13.04
C SER A 514 -34.91 23.61 12.95
N GLN A 515 -34.41 24.85 13.03
CA GLN A 515 -35.27 26.01 12.80
C GLN A 515 -35.58 26.16 11.31
N VAL A 516 -36.85 25.90 10.99
CA VAL A 516 -37.47 25.95 9.66
C VAL A 516 -37.61 27.41 9.23
N LYS A 517 -36.52 28.02 8.74
CA LYS A 517 -36.62 29.28 8.01
C LYS A 517 -35.96 29.15 6.65
N ALA A 518 -36.76 29.27 5.60
CA ALA A 518 -36.27 29.26 4.24
C ALA A 518 -35.26 30.43 4.04
N PRO A 519 -34.12 30.18 3.38
CA PRO A 519 -33.14 31.23 3.09
C PRO A 519 -33.75 32.31 2.18
N ARG A 520 -33.33 33.57 2.35
CA ARG A 520 -33.74 34.67 1.46
C ARG A 520 -33.29 34.34 0.04
N SER A 521 -34.21 34.51 -0.88
CA SER A 521 -33.99 34.27 -2.30
C SER A 521 -34.32 35.53 -3.09
N THR A 522 -33.56 35.76 -4.17
CA THR A 522 -33.70 36.94 -5.02
C THR A 522 -33.84 36.47 -6.46
N PRO A 523 -34.91 36.86 -7.18
CA PRO A 523 -35.02 36.61 -8.62
C PRO A 523 -33.77 37.13 -9.34
N VAL A 524 -33.28 36.35 -10.30
CA VAL A 524 -32.15 36.74 -11.15
C VAL A 524 -32.70 37.00 -12.53
N ASP A 525 -32.57 38.24 -13.01
CA ASP A 525 -32.82 38.60 -14.40
C ASP A 525 -31.49 38.94 -15.07
N THR A 526 -30.91 37.98 -15.79
CA THR A 526 -29.69 38.17 -16.57
C THR A 526 -29.94 38.71 -17.98
N SER A 527 -31.21 39.00 -18.36
CA SER A 527 -31.53 39.59 -19.67
C SER A 527 -31.19 41.08 -19.77
N LEU A 528 -30.91 41.74 -18.64
CA LEU A 528 -30.68 43.18 -18.52
C LEU A 528 -29.45 43.47 -17.65
N SER A 529 -28.22 43.39 -18.19
CA SER A 529 -27.10 44.27 -17.76
C SER A 529 -25.87 44.12 -18.66
N ALA A 530 -25.40 45.26 -19.17
CA ALA A 530 -24.24 45.40 -20.06
C ALA A 530 -22.98 45.96 -19.36
N ASP A 531 -22.94 46.00 -18.02
CA ASP A 531 -22.01 46.91 -17.33
C ASP A 531 -21.12 46.29 -16.22
N THR A 532 -20.77 45.00 -16.34
CA THR A 532 -19.74 44.39 -15.49
C THR A 532 -18.81 43.50 -16.30
N ARG A 533 -17.51 43.54 -15.97
CA ARG A 533 -16.48 42.64 -16.53
C ARG A 533 -17.02 41.21 -16.60
N THR A 534 -17.24 40.71 -17.81
CA THR A 534 -17.72 39.35 -18.06
C THR A 534 -16.63 38.37 -17.62
N PRO A 535 -16.95 37.39 -16.76
CA PRO A 535 -16.01 36.31 -16.46
C PRO A 535 -15.67 35.57 -17.75
N GLY A 536 -14.44 35.08 -17.88
CA GLY A 536 -14.03 34.28 -19.03
C GLY A 536 -14.88 33.01 -19.12
N LEU A 537 -15.77 32.95 -20.11
CA LEU A 537 -16.57 31.77 -20.42
C LEU A 537 -15.81 30.91 -21.43
N LEU A 538 -16.02 29.59 -21.36
CA LEU A 538 -15.47 28.68 -22.37
C LEU A 538 -16.23 28.87 -23.68
N GLU A 539 -15.51 28.83 -24.81
CA GLU A 539 -16.11 28.88 -26.15
C GLU A 539 -16.98 27.65 -26.44
N ALA A 540 -16.58 26.48 -25.91
CA ALA A 540 -17.34 25.24 -25.99
C ALA A 540 -17.39 24.56 -24.61
N LEU A 541 -18.54 23.96 -24.28
CA LEU A 541 -18.68 23.21 -23.04
C LEU A 541 -17.90 21.88 -23.08
N PRO A 542 -17.33 21.44 -21.95
CA PRO A 542 -16.70 20.13 -21.83
C PRO A 542 -17.68 18.99 -22.12
N VAL A 543 -17.16 17.88 -22.65
CA VAL A 543 -17.91 16.63 -22.76
C VAL A 543 -17.81 15.89 -21.44
N VAL A 544 -18.96 15.51 -20.88
CA VAL A 544 -19.06 14.79 -19.60
C VAL A 544 -19.85 13.49 -19.77
N GLU A 545 -19.44 12.46 -19.04
CA GLU A 545 -20.12 11.17 -19.00
C GLU A 545 -20.25 10.70 -17.55
N CYS A 546 -21.47 10.35 -17.13
CA CYS A 546 -21.70 9.74 -15.83
C CYS A 546 -21.33 8.25 -15.88
N GLU A 547 -20.25 7.90 -15.18
CA GLU A 547 -19.72 6.55 -15.18
C GLU A 547 -20.52 5.62 -14.29
N VAL A 548 -20.91 6.04 -13.09
CA VAL A 548 -21.60 5.19 -12.11
C VAL A 548 -22.47 6.00 -11.16
N ARG A 549 -23.56 5.39 -10.68
CA ARG A 549 -24.43 5.93 -9.64
C ARG A 549 -24.75 4.92 -8.54
N ALA A 550 -24.70 5.36 -7.28
CA ALA A 550 -25.12 4.56 -6.13
C ALA A 550 -26.06 5.32 -5.19
N ARG A 551 -27.00 4.59 -4.58
CA ARG A 551 -27.86 5.11 -3.50
C ARG A 551 -27.06 5.10 -2.19
N ILE A 552 -27.00 6.25 -1.53
CA ILE A 552 -26.34 6.43 -0.23
C ILE A 552 -27.42 6.72 0.83
N PRO A 553 -27.68 5.80 1.77
CA PRO A 553 -28.54 6.07 2.92
C PRO A 553 -27.83 7.03 3.89
N THR A 554 -28.54 8.05 4.39
CA THR A 554 -27.99 9.00 5.37
C THR A 554 -28.43 8.68 6.80
N THR A 555 -27.67 9.16 7.78
CA THR A 555 -28.00 9.06 9.21
C THR A 555 -29.26 9.83 9.59
N THR A 556 -29.66 10.80 8.76
CA THR A 556 -30.89 11.59 8.91
C THR A 556 -32.11 10.94 8.27
N GLY A 557 -31.98 9.73 7.72
CA GLY A 557 -33.08 8.97 7.10
C GLY A 557 -33.44 9.41 5.68
N HIS A 558 -32.78 10.44 5.16
CA HIS A 558 -32.92 10.86 3.77
C HIS A 558 -32.08 9.97 2.84
N GLU A 559 -32.40 10.00 1.56
CA GLU A 559 -31.66 9.25 0.54
C GLU A 559 -31.05 10.21 -0.45
N MET A 560 -29.76 10.04 -0.70
CA MET A 560 -29.06 10.75 -1.77
C MET A 560 -28.49 9.75 -2.78
N TRP A 561 -28.29 10.20 -4.00
CA TRP A 561 -27.71 9.45 -5.10
C TRP A 561 -26.39 10.10 -5.50
N LEU A 562 -25.30 9.35 -5.33
CA LEU A 562 -23.98 9.82 -5.71
C LEU A 562 -23.70 9.38 -7.15
N HIS A 563 -23.37 10.35 -8.00
CA HIS A 563 -23.00 10.14 -9.40
C HIS A 563 -21.53 10.50 -9.58
N VAL A 564 -20.77 9.64 -10.26
CA VAL A 564 -19.37 9.90 -10.64
C VAL A 564 -19.33 10.27 -12.12
N TYR A 565 -18.61 11.33 -12.45
CA TYR A 565 -18.46 11.87 -13.80
C TYR A 565 -17.01 11.86 -14.25
N ARG A 566 -16.81 11.48 -15.50
CA ARG A 566 -15.57 11.67 -16.26
C ARG A 566 -15.78 12.77 -17.30
N ASN A 567 -14.68 13.41 -17.70
CA ASN A 567 -14.71 14.50 -18.67
C ASN A 567 -13.49 14.48 -19.62
N ASN A 568 -13.48 15.39 -20.59
CA ASN A 568 -12.42 15.52 -21.60
C ASN A 568 -11.44 16.69 -21.37
N VAL A 569 -11.58 17.44 -20.28
CA VAL A 569 -10.77 18.63 -19.98
C VAL A 569 -9.70 18.34 -18.92
N ASP A 570 -9.98 17.44 -17.98
CA ASP A 570 -9.00 16.93 -17.03
C ASP A 570 -9.14 15.42 -16.79
N SER A 571 -8.20 14.86 -16.02
CA SER A 571 -8.19 13.45 -15.64
C SER A 571 -8.86 13.19 -14.29
N LYS A 572 -9.62 14.16 -13.75
CA LYS A 572 -10.23 14.05 -12.43
C LYS A 572 -11.64 13.48 -12.54
N GLU A 573 -12.00 12.67 -11.55
CA GLU A 573 -13.38 12.25 -11.33
C GLU A 573 -14.12 13.34 -10.55
N HIS A 574 -15.27 13.76 -11.07
CA HIS A 574 -16.14 14.76 -10.44
C HIS A 574 -17.42 14.12 -9.92
N LEU A 575 -18.04 14.71 -8.90
CA LEU A 575 -19.21 14.11 -8.26
C LEU A 575 -20.45 14.99 -8.44
N ALA A 576 -21.60 14.36 -8.61
CA ALA A 576 -22.89 15.01 -8.38
C ALA A 576 -23.66 14.28 -7.27
N ILE A 577 -23.98 15.01 -6.21
CA ILE A 577 -24.78 14.51 -5.09
C ILE A 577 -26.21 14.94 -5.34
N VAL A 578 -27.08 13.99 -5.64
CA VAL A 578 -28.46 14.23 -6.05
C VAL A 578 -29.42 13.83 -4.95
N PHE A 579 -30.32 14.74 -4.59
CA PHE A 579 -31.38 14.53 -3.61
C PHE A 579 -32.70 14.33 -4.33
N GLY A 580 -33.43 13.28 -3.96
CA GLY A 580 -34.65 12.86 -4.64
C GLY A 580 -34.41 11.93 -5.85
N THR A 581 -35.48 11.51 -6.49
CA THR A 581 -35.47 10.50 -7.58
C THR A 581 -35.78 11.07 -8.96
N ALA A 582 -36.18 12.35 -9.04
CA ALA A 582 -36.60 12.99 -10.28
C ALA A 582 -35.43 13.43 -11.18
N ILE A 583 -34.29 13.77 -10.58
CA ILE A 583 -33.10 14.22 -11.30
C ILE A 583 -32.30 12.99 -11.75
N ARG A 584 -32.03 12.88 -13.04
CA ARG A 584 -31.37 11.71 -13.64
C ARG A 584 -30.38 12.11 -14.70
N SER A 585 -29.26 11.38 -14.76
CA SER A 585 -28.23 11.57 -15.78
C SER A 585 -28.63 10.90 -17.09
N ARG A 586 -28.57 11.66 -18.19
CA ARG A 586 -28.83 11.19 -19.55
C ARG A 586 -27.77 10.20 -20.01
N SER A 587 -26.49 10.49 -19.79
CA SER A 587 -25.38 9.61 -20.14
C SER A 587 -25.35 8.32 -19.29
N LEU A 588 -25.74 8.39 -18.01
CA LEU A 588 -25.90 7.20 -17.17
C LEU A 588 -26.99 6.29 -17.75
N ASP A 589 -28.15 6.85 -18.06
CA ASP A 589 -29.31 6.10 -18.53
C ASP A 589 -29.23 5.71 -20.01
N ALA A 590 -28.21 6.14 -20.77
CA ALA A 590 -28.00 5.67 -22.13
C ALA A 590 -27.61 4.17 -22.16
N GLU A 591 -28.03 3.46 -23.22
CA GLU A 591 -27.58 2.09 -23.48
C GLU A 591 -26.17 2.10 -24.06
N ARG A 592 -25.30 1.23 -23.54
CA ARG A 592 -23.92 1.09 -24.02
C ARG A 592 -23.77 -0.17 -24.89
N PRO A 593 -22.99 -0.13 -25.98
CA PRO A 593 -22.81 -1.30 -26.85
C PRO A 593 -22.24 -2.51 -26.07
N GLY A 594 -22.93 -3.65 -26.13
CA GLY A 594 -22.52 -4.88 -25.44
C GLY A 594 -22.78 -4.92 -23.93
N GLU A 595 -23.48 -3.94 -23.36
CA GLU A 595 -23.83 -3.90 -21.93
C GLU A 595 -24.90 -4.96 -21.59
N THR A 596 -24.66 -5.79 -20.57
CA THR A 596 -25.67 -6.70 -20.03
C THR A 596 -26.60 -5.99 -19.04
N GLU A 597 -27.78 -6.55 -18.73
CA GLU A 597 -28.67 -5.99 -17.69
C GLU A 597 -27.98 -5.92 -16.32
N LEU A 598 -27.08 -6.87 -16.00
CA LEU A 598 -26.32 -6.84 -14.77
C LEU A 598 -25.31 -5.69 -14.77
N ASP A 599 -24.61 -5.45 -15.87
CA ASP A 599 -23.67 -4.32 -16.01
C ASP A 599 -24.40 -3.00 -15.85
N ARG A 600 -25.58 -2.88 -16.48
CA ARG A 600 -26.44 -1.71 -16.39
C ARG A 600 -26.92 -1.45 -14.96
N MET A 601 -27.33 -2.49 -14.23
CA MET A 601 -27.71 -2.38 -12.82
C MET A 601 -26.52 -2.06 -11.92
N THR A 602 -25.36 -2.68 -12.15
CA THR A 602 -24.13 -2.49 -11.37
C THR A 602 -23.59 -1.08 -11.54
N ARG A 603 -23.70 -0.52 -12.74
CA ARG A 603 -23.38 0.87 -13.05
C ARG A 603 -24.37 1.87 -12.45
N GLY A 604 -25.53 1.41 -12.00
CA GLY A 604 -26.52 2.26 -11.37
C GLY A 604 -27.61 2.78 -12.30
N ALA A 605 -27.65 2.37 -13.57
CA ALA A 605 -28.63 2.80 -14.57
C ALA A 605 -29.96 2.02 -14.44
N TYR A 606 -30.64 2.17 -13.29
CA TYR A 606 -31.91 1.50 -12.98
C TYR A 606 -32.95 2.47 -12.40
N VAL A 607 -34.21 2.02 -12.30
CA VAL A 607 -35.30 2.75 -11.61
C VAL A 607 -35.71 2.02 -10.32
N GLY A 608 -36.06 2.77 -9.28
CA GLY A 608 -36.46 2.23 -7.98
C GLY A 608 -35.30 1.70 -7.13
N ARG A 609 -35.60 0.84 -6.14
CA ARG A 609 -34.59 0.21 -5.26
C ARG A 609 -34.10 -1.12 -5.82
N LEU A 610 -32.85 -1.47 -5.60
CA LEU A 610 -32.36 -2.84 -5.85
C LEU A 610 -32.77 -3.76 -4.69
N TRP A 611 -32.97 -5.05 -4.99
CA TRP A 611 -33.16 -6.12 -4.00
C TRP A 611 -32.45 -7.40 -4.49
N PRO A 612 -32.04 -8.29 -3.58
CA PRO A 612 -31.44 -9.57 -3.96
C PRO A 612 -32.34 -10.35 -4.93
N GLY A 613 -31.77 -10.81 -6.06
CA GLY A 613 -32.49 -11.55 -7.10
C GLY A 613 -33.16 -10.69 -8.17
N ARG A 614 -33.00 -9.36 -8.16
CA ARG A 614 -33.45 -8.48 -9.26
C ARG A 614 -32.65 -8.75 -10.54
N THR A 615 -33.33 -9.00 -11.65
CA THR A 615 -32.71 -9.36 -12.95
C THR A 615 -32.84 -8.29 -14.03
N THR A 616 -33.63 -7.24 -13.82
CA THR A 616 -33.84 -6.16 -14.80
C THR A 616 -33.72 -4.77 -14.17
N SER A 617 -33.14 -3.85 -14.94
CA SER A 617 -33.03 -2.43 -14.65
C SER A 617 -34.37 -1.67 -14.75
N ARG A 618 -35.39 -2.21 -15.44
CA ARG A 618 -36.64 -1.52 -15.84
C ARG A 618 -37.94 -2.07 -15.21
N VAL A 619 -37.89 -2.58 -13.97
CA VAL A 619 -39.02 -3.29 -13.33
C VAL A 619 -40.34 -2.49 -13.31
N GLU A 620 -40.31 -1.17 -13.05
CA GLU A 620 -41.53 -0.35 -12.99
C GLU A 620 -42.15 -0.06 -14.36
N GLN A 621 -41.33 0.08 -15.40
CA GLN A 621 -41.80 0.26 -16.79
C GLN A 621 -42.45 -1.03 -17.30
N LEU A 622 -41.89 -2.19 -16.95
CA LEU A 622 -42.48 -3.50 -17.27
C LEU A 622 -43.81 -3.71 -16.53
N LYS A 623 -43.88 -3.38 -15.23
CA LYS A 623 -45.14 -3.44 -14.46
C LYS A 623 -46.24 -2.51 -14.99
N ARG A 624 -45.89 -1.33 -15.51
CA ARG A 624 -46.83 -0.41 -16.18
C ARG A 624 -47.26 -0.93 -17.55
N ALA A 625 -46.34 -1.50 -18.33
CA ALA A 625 -46.63 -2.09 -19.63
C ALA A 625 -47.53 -3.36 -19.53
N GLU A 626 -47.43 -4.09 -18.42
CA GLU A 626 -48.24 -5.29 -18.13
C GLU A 626 -49.61 -5.00 -17.46
N GLY A 627 -50.01 -3.72 -17.31
CA GLY A 627 -51.37 -3.35 -16.87
C GLY A 627 -51.71 -3.66 -15.40
N GLY A 628 -50.73 -3.91 -14.54
CA GLY A 628 -50.96 -4.24 -13.13
C GLY A 628 -51.27 -3.01 -12.25
N ALA A 629 -52.52 -2.82 -11.85
CA ALA A 629 -52.90 -1.85 -10.82
C ALA A 629 -52.10 -2.07 -9.51
N PRO A 630 -51.66 -1.01 -8.80
CA PRO A 630 -50.82 -1.17 -7.63
C PRO A 630 -51.62 -1.77 -6.46
N LYS A 631 -51.25 -2.99 -6.04
CA LYS A 631 -51.67 -3.54 -4.74
C LYS A 631 -50.98 -2.76 -3.62
N ALA A 632 -51.78 -2.23 -2.70
CA ALA A 632 -51.32 -1.49 -1.53
C ALA A 632 -50.29 -2.29 -0.70
N PRO A 633 -49.28 -1.63 -0.11
CA PRO A 633 -48.35 -2.31 0.78
C PRO A 633 -49.05 -2.73 2.07
N VAL A 634 -48.72 -3.93 2.52
CA VAL A 634 -49.11 -4.52 3.81
C VAL A 634 -48.64 -3.60 4.94
N LYS A 635 -49.57 -3.19 5.80
CA LYS A 635 -49.31 -2.42 7.03
C LYS A 635 -48.43 -3.23 7.99
N SER A 636 -47.16 -2.87 8.13
CA SER A 636 -46.43 -3.11 9.38
C SER A 636 -46.60 -1.88 10.28
N LYS A 637 -47.08 -2.11 11.51
CA LYS A 637 -47.36 -1.10 12.54
C LYS A 637 -46.19 -0.10 12.71
N ALA A 638 -46.44 1.16 12.37
CA ALA A 638 -45.75 2.34 12.89
C ALA A 638 -46.80 3.45 13.04
N ASP A 639 -46.68 4.22 14.12
CA ASP A 639 -47.69 5.11 14.70
C ASP A 639 -48.38 6.09 13.74
N SER A 640 -49.68 6.29 13.97
CA SER A 640 -50.55 7.23 13.26
C SER A 640 -50.21 8.68 13.57
N GLY A 641 -49.68 9.41 12.60
CA GLY A 641 -49.57 10.87 12.64
C GLY A 641 -50.89 11.56 12.27
N TYR A 642 -51.57 12.13 13.28
CA TYR A 642 -52.49 13.25 13.10
C TYR A 642 -51.76 14.51 13.62
N PHE A 643 -51.85 15.63 12.91
CA PHE A 643 -51.53 16.94 13.46
C PHE A 643 -52.80 17.79 13.47
N GLU A 644 -53.06 18.43 14.61
CA GLU A 644 -54.09 19.46 14.77
C GLU A 644 -53.57 20.79 14.23
N THR A 645 -54.38 21.46 13.40
CA THR A 645 -54.18 22.88 13.10
C THR A 645 -54.70 23.73 14.27
N PRO A 646 -54.24 24.99 14.44
CA PRO A 646 -54.63 25.86 15.57
C PRO A 646 -56.13 26.17 15.71
N ASP A 647 -56.96 25.73 14.75
CA ASP A 647 -58.41 25.92 14.70
C ASP A 647 -59.20 24.66 15.12
N GLY A 648 -58.55 23.51 15.33
CA GLY A 648 -59.20 22.28 15.81
C GLY A 648 -59.78 21.34 14.75
N SER A 649 -59.58 21.60 13.45
CA SER A 649 -59.97 20.68 12.37
C SER A 649 -58.85 19.73 11.92
N ARG A 650 -59.18 18.45 11.59
CA ARG A 650 -58.23 17.40 11.14
C ARG A 650 -58.26 17.26 9.61
N SER A 651 -57.13 17.42 8.92
CA SER A 651 -57.01 17.16 7.47
C SER A 651 -55.86 16.21 7.10
N ARG A 652 -55.99 15.53 5.95
CA ARG A 652 -55.08 14.48 5.44
C ARG A 652 -54.28 15.03 4.25
N ALA A 653 -52.97 14.77 4.21
CA ALA A 653 -52.09 15.23 3.13
C ALA A 653 -52.49 14.64 1.75
N PRO A 654 -52.40 15.41 0.64
CA PRO A 654 -52.77 14.93 -0.68
C PRO A 654 -51.70 14.02 -1.29
N SER A 655 -52.13 12.89 -1.84
CA SER A 655 -51.32 11.98 -2.65
C SER A 655 -51.46 12.32 -4.14
N SER A 656 -50.39 12.69 -4.83
CA SER A 656 -50.38 12.83 -6.29
C SER A 656 -49.68 11.64 -6.95
N ALA A 657 -50.45 10.91 -7.76
CA ALA A 657 -49.97 9.88 -8.69
C ALA A 657 -49.94 10.46 -10.13
N SER A 658 -48.87 10.10 -10.82
CA SER A 658 -48.43 10.37 -12.21
C SER A 658 -49.44 10.69 -13.32
N SER A 659 -49.00 11.52 -14.28
CA SER A 659 -49.19 11.27 -15.72
C SER A 659 -47.92 11.66 -16.51
N GLU A 660 -47.48 10.74 -17.38
CA GLU A 660 -46.48 10.97 -18.44
C GLU A 660 -47.24 11.32 -19.72
N SER A 661 -47.32 12.61 -20.03
CA SER A 661 -47.61 13.15 -21.37
C SER A 661 -47.01 14.55 -21.43
N GLY A 662 -46.16 14.79 -22.42
CA GLY A 662 -45.39 16.03 -22.55
C GLY A 662 -46.25 17.24 -22.95
N GLU A 663 -46.81 17.91 -21.96
CA GLU A 663 -47.21 19.32 -22.07
C GLU A 663 -46.55 20.11 -20.93
N VAL A 664 -45.65 21.01 -21.30
CA VAL A 664 -44.93 21.89 -20.37
C VAL A 664 -45.88 23.01 -19.97
N HIS A 665 -46.57 22.85 -18.83
CA HIS A 665 -47.13 23.99 -18.14
C HIS A 665 -45.99 24.77 -17.45
N PRO A 666 -45.89 26.11 -17.61
CA PRO A 666 -44.92 26.89 -16.88
C PRO A 666 -45.20 26.76 -15.37
N PRO A 667 -44.16 26.57 -14.53
CA PRO A 667 -44.36 26.39 -13.10
C PRO A 667 -45.02 27.64 -12.51
N SER A 668 -46.15 27.47 -11.83
CA SER A 668 -46.92 28.56 -11.20
C SER A 668 -46.26 29.11 -9.93
N SER A 669 -45.20 28.47 -9.43
CA SER A 669 -44.41 28.93 -8.29
C SER A 669 -42.92 28.59 -8.42
N THR A 670 -42.03 29.51 -8.02
CA THR A 670 -40.56 29.31 -8.06
C THR A 670 -40.07 28.22 -7.11
N SER A 671 -40.88 27.83 -6.11
CA SER A 671 -40.57 26.77 -5.14
C SER A 671 -40.50 25.37 -5.77
N GLU A 672 -41.00 25.20 -7.00
CA GLU A 672 -41.01 23.94 -7.75
C GLU A 672 -39.73 23.72 -8.60
N LEU A 673 -38.78 24.65 -8.53
CA LEU A 673 -37.50 24.52 -9.21
C LEU A 673 -36.46 23.79 -8.33
N PRO A 674 -35.63 22.91 -8.93
CA PRO A 674 -34.61 22.18 -8.20
C PRO A 674 -33.54 23.11 -7.64
N LEU A 675 -33.14 22.84 -6.41
CA LEU A 675 -32.10 23.58 -5.72
C LEU A 675 -30.72 23.05 -6.13
N VAL A 676 -29.82 23.93 -6.54
CA VAL A 676 -28.51 23.56 -7.06
C VAL A 676 -27.39 24.28 -6.32
N ARG A 677 -26.30 23.56 -6.05
CA ARG A 677 -25.08 24.10 -5.43
C ARG A 677 -23.88 23.68 -6.27
N ILE A 678 -23.09 24.66 -6.72
CA ILE A 678 -21.77 24.39 -7.31
C ILE A 678 -20.72 24.56 -6.24
N HIS A 679 -20.19 23.43 -5.79
CA HIS A 679 -19.27 23.31 -4.67
C HIS A 679 -17.88 22.93 -5.17
N SER A 680 -16.86 23.67 -4.76
CA SER A 680 -15.46 23.32 -5.04
C SER A 680 -14.92 22.57 -3.82
N GLU A 681 -14.24 21.45 -4.05
CA GLU A 681 -13.55 20.65 -3.05
C GLU A 681 -12.76 21.54 -2.08
N CYS A 682 -12.98 21.32 -0.79
CA CYS A 682 -12.28 22.01 0.28
C CYS A 682 -12.02 21.05 1.43
N TYR A 683 -11.00 20.21 1.30
CA TYR A 683 -10.59 19.21 2.29
C TYR A 683 -10.45 19.80 3.69
N THR A 684 -9.75 20.93 3.82
CA THR A 684 -9.53 21.57 5.13
C THR A 684 -10.84 22.05 5.77
N GLY A 685 -11.79 22.57 5.00
CA GLY A 685 -13.07 23.06 5.52
C GLY A 685 -14.09 21.94 5.78
N GLU A 686 -14.10 20.91 4.95
CA GLU A 686 -15.12 19.86 4.96
C GLU A 686 -14.73 18.68 5.85
N THR A 687 -13.48 18.25 5.79
CA THR A 687 -12.98 17.05 6.47
C THR A 687 -12.30 17.39 7.80
N VAL A 688 -11.54 18.49 7.83
CA VAL A 688 -10.73 18.88 9.01
C VAL A 688 -11.37 20.02 9.80
N TRP A 689 -12.58 20.46 9.42
CA TRP A 689 -13.37 21.47 10.13
C TRP A 689 -12.65 22.81 10.35
N SER A 690 -11.82 23.20 9.39
CA SER A 690 -11.03 24.44 9.47
C SER A 690 -11.92 25.68 9.56
N ALA A 691 -11.67 26.50 10.59
CA ALA A 691 -12.27 27.81 10.76
C ALA A 691 -11.65 28.92 9.90
N ARG A 692 -10.80 28.59 8.91
CA ARG A 692 -10.24 29.58 7.96
C ARG A 692 -11.15 29.85 6.77
N CYS A 693 -12.21 29.07 6.59
CA CYS A 693 -13.18 29.25 5.52
C CYS A 693 -14.57 28.73 5.92
N ASP A 694 -15.59 29.19 5.21
CA ASP A 694 -17.00 28.79 5.40
C ASP A 694 -17.42 27.62 4.48
N CYS A 695 -16.48 26.97 3.77
CA CYS A 695 -16.81 25.96 2.77
C CYS A 695 -17.53 24.74 3.36
N GLY A 696 -17.04 24.23 4.50
CA GLY A 696 -17.67 23.11 5.19
C GLY A 696 -19.09 23.44 5.64
N GLU A 697 -19.28 24.59 6.30
CA GLU A 697 -20.60 25.06 6.73
C GLU A 697 -21.58 25.23 5.55
N GLN A 698 -21.12 25.79 4.43
CA GLN A 698 -21.94 25.94 3.22
C GLN A 698 -22.32 24.59 2.59
N LEU A 699 -21.44 23.59 2.62
CA LEU A 699 -21.77 22.25 2.11
C LEU A 699 -22.86 21.59 2.97
N ASN A 700 -22.71 21.68 4.30
CA ASN A 700 -23.66 21.11 5.25
C ASN A 700 -25.05 21.77 5.13
N GLU A 701 -25.09 23.09 5.00
CA GLU A 701 -26.35 23.81 4.81
C GLU A 701 -27.00 23.44 3.46
N ALA A 702 -26.22 23.25 2.40
CA ALA A 702 -26.76 22.77 1.13
C ALA A 702 -27.37 21.36 1.26
N HIS A 703 -26.71 20.44 1.97
CA HIS A 703 -27.25 19.11 2.27
C HIS A 703 -28.58 19.23 3.02
N ARG A 704 -28.63 20.07 4.07
CA ARG A 704 -29.83 20.27 4.89
C ARG A 704 -31.00 20.81 4.06
N LEU A 705 -30.76 21.85 3.25
CA LEU A 705 -31.79 22.49 2.42
C LEU A 705 -32.33 21.54 1.34
N MET A 706 -31.48 20.71 0.73
CA MET A 706 -31.89 19.77 -0.31
C MET A 706 -32.54 18.50 0.24
N ALA A 707 -32.22 18.12 1.48
CA ALA A 707 -32.85 16.98 2.15
C ALA A 707 -34.27 17.29 2.66
N ASP A 708 -34.57 18.56 2.95
CA ASP A 708 -35.87 19.00 3.46
C ASP A 708 -36.94 19.10 2.33
N PRO A 709 -37.95 18.21 2.31
CA PRO A 709 -38.97 18.22 1.27
C PRO A 709 -39.86 19.47 1.27
N THR A 710 -39.92 20.20 2.39
CA THR A 710 -40.71 21.44 2.49
C THR A 710 -40.02 22.60 1.77
N ILE A 711 -38.69 22.57 1.70
CA ILE A 711 -37.86 23.61 1.07
C ILE A 711 -37.55 23.24 -0.39
N SER A 712 -37.28 21.96 -0.65
CA SER A 712 -36.90 21.43 -1.96
C SER A 712 -37.78 20.25 -2.36
N PRO A 713 -39.06 20.47 -2.68
CA PRO A 713 -40.01 19.40 -2.99
C PRO A 713 -39.62 18.57 -4.22
N THR A 714 -38.91 19.18 -5.18
CA THR A 714 -38.37 18.52 -6.37
C THR A 714 -36.98 17.91 -6.17
N GLY A 715 -36.45 17.95 -4.94
CA GLY A 715 -35.07 17.59 -4.66
C GLY A 715 -34.06 18.63 -5.16
N GLY A 716 -32.81 18.23 -5.32
CA GLY A 716 -31.72 19.14 -5.68
C GLY A 716 -30.43 18.41 -6.06
N ALA A 717 -29.45 19.17 -6.53
CA ALA A 717 -28.15 18.62 -6.92
C ALA A 717 -26.99 19.49 -6.45
N ILE A 718 -25.99 18.86 -5.84
CA ILE A 718 -24.70 19.47 -5.52
C ILE A 718 -23.70 18.94 -6.52
N VAL A 719 -23.21 19.81 -7.39
CA VAL A 719 -22.08 19.51 -8.27
C VAL A 719 -20.81 19.80 -7.50
N TYR A 720 -20.09 18.73 -7.17
CA TYR A 720 -18.87 18.77 -6.38
C TYR A 720 -17.65 18.65 -7.33
N LEU A 721 -16.98 19.78 -7.52
CA LEU A 721 -15.84 19.91 -8.42
C LEU A 721 -14.52 19.78 -7.66
N ARG A 722 -13.61 18.93 -8.14
CA ARG A 722 -12.27 18.73 -7.57
C ARG A 722 -11.29 19.85 -7.90
N GLN A 723 -11.60 21.03 -7.37
CA GLN A 723 -10.91 22.30 -7.61
C GLN A 723 -10.47 22.94 -6.28
N GLU A 724 -9.68 22.18 -5.51
CA GLU A 724 -9.15 22.60 -4.21
C GLU A 724 -8.37 23.93 -4.28
N GLY A 725 -8.47 24.73 -3.21
CA GLY A 725 -7.72 25.98 -3.08
C GLY A 725 -8.12 27.10 -4.05
N ARG A 726 -9.35 27.09 -4.58
CA ARG A 726 -9.74 27.92 -5.75
C ARG A 726 -8.99 27.53 -7.03
N GLY A 727 -8.68 26.24 -7.19
CA GLY A 727 -8.08 25.67 -8.39
C GLY A 727 -6.55 25.53 -8.34
N ILE A 728 -5.87 26.03 -7.31
CA ILE A 728 -4.40 25.92 -7.15
C ILE A 728 -3.95 24.60 -6.51
N GLY A 729 -4.88 23.82 -5.95
CA GLY A 729 -4.59 22.55 -5.28
C GLY A 729 -4.27 22.68 -3.78
N LEU A 730 -4.21 21.54 -3.08
CA LEU A 730 -4.09 21.50 -1.62
C LEU A 730 -2.72 22.01 -1.13
N GLY A 731 -1.62 21.62 -1.78
CA GLY A 731 -0.27 22.03 -1.38
C GLY A 731 -0.09 23.55 -1.42
N GLU A 732 -0.48 24.17 -2.53
CA GLU A 732 -0.40 25.63 -2.70
C GLU A 732 -1.38 26.37 -1.77
N LYS A 733 -2.54 25.79 -1.48
CA LYS A 733 -3.46 26.31 -0.46
C LYS A 733 -2.82 26.33 0.94
N LEU A 734 -2.08 25.29 1.33
CA LEU A 734 -1.39 25.26 2.62
C LEU A 734 -0.24 26.27 2.68
N LYS A 735 0.47 26.50 1.56
CA LYS A 735 1.43 27.61 1.46
C LYS A 735 0.73 28.96 1.61
N ALA A 736 -0.43 29.15 0.98
CA ALA A 736 -1.22 30.37 1.11
C ALA A 736 -1.71 30.57 2.56
N TYR A 737 -2.02 29.49 3.30
CA TYR A 737 -2.31 29.56 4.74
C TYR A 737 -1.12 30.02 5.56
N ASN A 738 0.10 29.56 5.26
CA ASN A 738 1.30 30.05 5.93
C ASN A 738 1.52 31.54 5.68
N LEU A 739 1.29 32.01 4.44
CA LEU A 739 1.35 33.44 4.12
C LEU A 739 0.24 34.25 4.83
N GLN A 740 -0.92 33.63 5.06
CA GLN A 740 -1.98 34.24 5.86
C GLN A 740 -1.60 34.37 7.32
N ASP A 741 -0.88 33.40 7.88
CA ASP A 741 -0.35 33.47 9.24
C ASP A 741 0.74 34.53 9.38
N LEU A 742 1.38 34.89 8.27
CA LEU A 742 2.29 36.03 8.16
C LEU A 742 1.58 37.37 7.91
N GLY A 743 0.25 37.39 7.93
CA GLY A 743 -0.58 38.60 7.87
C GLY A 743 -1.14 38.96 6.49
N ASN A 744 -0.94 38.15 5.45
CA ASN A 744 -1.53 38.38 4.14
C ASN A 744 -2.99 37.89 4.10
N ASP A 745 -3.86 38.49 3.30
CA ASP A 745 -5.18 37.89 3.09
C ASP A 745 -5.18 36.80 2.01
N THR A 746 -6.31 36.11 1.82
CA THR A 746 -6.39 35.01 0.84
C THR A 746 -6.11 35.46 -0.60
N TYR A 747 -6.46 36.70 -0.95
CA TYR A 747 -6.20 37.22 -2.29
C TYR A 747 -4.71 37.49 -2.48
N GLU A 748 -4.10 38.21 -1.53
CA GLU A 748 -2.67 38.57 -1.54
C GLU A 748 -1.78 37.34 -1.49
N ALA A 749 -2.11 36.37 -0.64
CA ALA A 749 -1.37 35.12 -0.52
C ALA A 749 -1.31 34.37 -1.87
N ASN A 750 -2.41 34.32 -2.62
CA ASN A 750 -2.42 33.66 -3.93
C ASN A 750 -1.56 34.42 -4.96
N ILE A 751 -1.67 35.75 -5.00
CA ILE A 751 -0.85 36.58 -5.91
C ILE A 751 0.64 36.47 -5.57
N MET A 752 1.01 36.42 -4.28
CA MET A 752 2.39 36.28 -3.83
C MET A 752 2.99 34.92 -4.22
N LEU A 753 2.16 33.87 -4.27
CA LEU A 753 2.54 32.54 -4.80
C LEU A 753 2.50 32.47 -6.34
N ARG A 754 2.32 33.60 -7.04
CA ARG A 754 2.20 33.71 -8.51
C ARG A 754 1.01 32.94 -9.10
N HIS A 755 -0.03 32.70 -8.31
CA HIS A 755 -1.29 32.14 -8.77
C HIS A 755 -2.31 33.24 -9.05
N PRO A 756 -3.29 33.03 -9.96
CA PRO A 756 -4.42 33.94 -10.07
C PRO A 756 -5.24 33.92 -8.77
N ALA A 757 -5.94 35.02 -8.48
CA ALA A 757 -6.77 35.13 -7.28
C ALA A 757 -7.88 34.06 -7.21
N ASP A 758 -8.41 33.65 -8.38
CA ASP A 758 -9.35 32.55 -8.53
C ASP A 758 -9.07 31.83 -9.84
N ALA A 759 -8.61 30.58 -9.79
CA ALA A 759 -8.28 29.77 -10.97
C ALA A 759 -9.44 28.85 -11.41
N ARG A 760 -10.62 28.98 -10.78
CA ARG A 760 -11.73 28.05 -11.01
C ARG A 760 -12.44 28.32 -12.33
N SER A 761 -12.86 27.22 -12.96
CA SER A 761 -13.77 27.22 -14.12
C SER A 761 -15.03 26.43 -13.80
N TYR A 762 -16.18 26.95 -14.23
CA TYR A 762 -17.49 26.38 -13.96
C TYR A 762 -18.16 25.73 -15.18
N GLY A 763 -17.52 25.75 -16.36
CA GLY A 763 -18.07 25.12 -17.56
C GLY A 763 -18.30 23.62 -17.40
N LEU A 764 -17.45 22.94 -16.63
CA LEU A 764 -17.66 21.52 -16.29
C LEU A 764 -18.94 21.31 -15.45
N ALA A 765 -19.23 22.24 -14.53
CA ALA A 765 -20.48 22.18 -13.77
C ALA A 765 -21.69 22.41 -14.67
N THR A 766 -21.63 23.35 -15.61
CA THR A 766 -22.70 23.58 -16.61
C THR A 766 -22.97 22.30 -17.42
N ALA A 767 -21.92 21.64 -17.93
CA ALA A 767 -22.04 20.39 -18.67
C ALA A 767 -22.67 19.26 -17.81
N MET A 768 -22.24 19.10 -16.55
CA MET A 768 -22.83 18.11 -15.63
C MET A 768 -24.31 18.41 -15.34
N LEU A 769 -24.70 19.67 -15.19
CA LEU A 769 -26.11 20.06 -15.00
C LEU A 769 -26.96 19.75 -16.23
N MET A 770 -26.44 19.98 -17.44
CA MET A 770 -27.13 19.59 -18.67
C MET A 770 -27.37 18.08 -18.74
N ASP A 771 -26.35 17.28 -18.39
CA ASP A 771 -26.47 15.82 -18.36
C ASP A 771 -27.47 15.33 -17.30
N LEU A 772 -27.55 15.98 -16.13
CA LEU A 772 -28.56 15.72 -15.10
C LEU A 772 -29.99 16.16 -15.48
N GLY A 773 -30.18 16.72 -16.68
CA GLY A 773 -31.47 17.23 -17.15
C GLY A 773 -31.88 18.55 -16.49
N LEU A 774 -30.94 19.29 -15.92
CA LEU A 774 -31.15 20.59 -15.27
C LEU A 774 -30.80 21.79 -16.18
N GLY A 775 -30.46 21.53 -17.44
CA GLY A 775 -30.28 22.57 -18.47
C GLY A 775 -31.60 23.01 -19.13
N GLY A 776 -31.51 24.05 -19.95
CA GLY A 776 -32.64 24.60 -20.71
C GLY A 776 -33.49 25.62 -19.94
N GLU A 777 -34.64 26.00 -20.52
CA GLU A 777 -35.41 27.17 -20.08
C GLU A 777 -36.14 27.02 -18.74
N ARG A 778 -36.33 25.78 -18.26
CA ARG A 778 -36.96 25.49 -16.96
C ARG A 778 -36.22 26.19 -15.82
N GLY A 779 -34.90 26.19 -15.90
CA GLY A 779 -34.00 26.85 -14.97
C GLY A 779 -33.93 26.22 -13.57
N ILE A 780 -33.06 26.81 -12.74
CA ILE A 780 -32.68 26.31 -11.42
C ILE A 780 -32.69 27.42 -10.37
N ARG A 781 -32.72 27.01 -9.09
CA ARG A 781 -32.43 27.89 -7.95
C ARG A 781 -30.99 27.67 -7.49
N LEU A 782 -30.12 28.66 -7.61
CA LEU A 782 -28.68 28.51 -7.37
C LEU A 782 -28.26 29.04 -5.99
N LEU A 783 -27.69 28.16 -5.16
CA LEU A 783 -27.11 28.48 -3.86
C LEU A 783 -25.73 29.13 -4.00
N THR A 784 -25.68 30.47 -4.07
CA THR A 784 -24.43 31.22 -4.22
C THR A 784 -24.49 32.65 -3.69
N ASN A 785 -23.36 33.11 -3.15
CA ASN A 785 -23.13 34.52 -2.84
C ASN A 785 -22.27 35.25 -3.87
N ASN A 786 -21.69 34.51 -4.82
CA ASN A 786 -20.84 35.08 -5.85
C ASN A 786 -21.69 35.38 -7.11
N PRO A 787 -21.84 36.66 -7.52
CA PRO A 787 -22.58 37.03 -8.74
C PRO A 787 -21.92 36.52 -10.02
N ASP A 788 -20.59 36.46 -10.07
CA ASP A 788 -19.85 35.96 -11.24
C ASP A 788 -20.04 34.45 -11.41
N LYS A 789 -20.22 33.72 -10.29
CA LYS A 789 -20.58 32.30 -10.34
C LYS A 789 -21.95 32.09 -10.99
N VAL A 790 -22.91 33.01 -10.80
CA VAL A 790 -24.23 32.90 -11.46
C VAL A 790 -24.03 32.90 -12.98
N ARG A 791 -23.33 33.91 -13.51
CA ARG A 791 -23.05 34.04 -14.94
C ARG A 791 -22.22 32.88 -15.49
N ALA A 792 -21.19 32.45 -14.75
CA ALA A 792 -20.34 31.36 -15.17
C ALA A 792 -21.07 30.01 -15.25
N VAL A 793 -22.10 29.80 -14.41
CA VAL A 793 -22.93 28.58 -14.45
C VAL A 793 -23.94 28.64 -15.59
N GLU A 794 -24.48 29.81 -15.92
CA GLU A 794 -25.40 29.93 -17.05
C GLU A 794 -24.77 29.53 -18.39
N GLY A 795 -23.45 29.73 -18.52
CA GLY A 795 -22.68 29.41 -19.73
C GLY A 795 -22.84 30.48 -20.83
N SER A 796 -22.06 30.34 -21.91
CA SER A 796 -22.03 31.33 -23.00
C SER A 796 -23.31 31.32 -23.83
N GLY A 797 -23.95 30.15 -23.98
CA GLY A 797 -25.22 29.97 -24.66
C GLY A 797 -26.46 30.02 -23.76
N ARG A 798 -26.31 30.33 -22.46
CA ARG A 798 -27.38 30.20 -21.44
C ARG A 798 -27.93 28.77 -21.37
N GLU A 799 -27.02 27.80 -21.45
CA GLU A 799 -27.33 26.37 -21.42
C GLU A 799 -28.04 25.96 -20.11
N VAL A 800 -27.78 26.69 -19.03
CA VAL A 800 -28.50 26.61 -17.76
C VAL A 800 -29.07 27.99 -17.44
N VAL A 801 -30.34 28.08 -17.04
CA VAL A 801 -30.96 29.36 -16.65
C VAL A 801 -31.06 29.44 -15.12
N VAL A 802 -30.45 30.45 -14.51
CA VAL A 802 -30.60 30.68 -13.06
C VAL A 802 -31.79 31.61 -12.85
N ARG A 803 -32.91 31.07 -12.37
CA ARG A 803 -34.14 31.87 -12.13
C ARG A 803 -34.08 32.63 -10.82
N GLU A 804 -33.44 32.02 -9.83
CA GLU A 804 -33.40 32.54 -8.47
C GLU A 804 -32.04 32.25 -7.84
N ARG A 805 -31.46 33.27 -7.22
CA ARG A 805 -30.29 33.12 -6.35
C ARG A 805 -30.76 32.93 -4.93
N VAL A 806 -30.30 31.85 -4.30
CA VAL A 806 -30.56 31.59 -2.89
C VAL A 806 -29.29 31.91 -2.09
N ALA A 807 -29.40 32.85 -1.15
CA ALA A 807 -28.25 33.36 -0.40
C ALA A 807 -27.75 32.34 0.63
N MET A 808 -26.42 32.17 0.69
CA MET A 808 -25.73 31.26 1.63
C MET A 808 -25.08 32.06 2.76
N VAL A 809 -25.89 32.69 3.60
CA VAL A 809 -25.40 33.51 4.72
C VAL A 809 -24.80 32.59 5.80
N PRO A 810 -23.60 32.88 6.33
CA PRO A 810 -23.00 32.13 7.44
C PRO A 810 -23.96 32.00 8.63
N LEU A 811 -23.96 30.83 9.26
CA LEU A 811 -24.91 30.53 10.35
C LEU A 811 -24.65 31.42 11.58
N ALA A 812 -23.38 31.76 11.82
CA ALA A 812 -22.98 32.72 12.85
C ALA A 812 -23.63 34.10 12.65
N TRP A 813 -23.76 34.57 11.42
CA TRP A 813 -24.39 35.86 11.14
C TRP A 813 -25.92 35.77 11.29
N LYS A 814 -26.54 34.69 10.79
CA LYS A 814 -28.00 34.48 10.90
C LYS A 814 -28.49 34.39 12.35
N THR A 815 -27.68 33.85 13.24
CA THR A 815 -28.07 33.51 14.62
C THR A 815 -27.55 34.48 15.66
N GLY A 816 -26.86 35.56 15.24
CA GLY A 816 -26.17 36.47 16.16
C GLY A 816 -25.06 35.79 16.96
N GLY A 817 -24.38 34.82 16.35
CA GLY A 817 -23.24 34.09 16.91
C GLY A 817 -23.60 32.96 17.86
N LYS A 818 -24.88 32.54 17.93
CA LYS A 818 -25.31 31.40 18.77
C LYS A 818 -24.89 30.06 18.18
N GLU A 819 -24.84 29.97 16.85
CA GLU A 819 -24.51 28.76 16.09
C GLU A 819 -23.53 29.07 14.96
N GLY A 820 -22.91 28.05 14.38
CA GLY A 820 -21.98 28.22 13.25
C GLY A 820 -20.54 28.49 13.68
N VAL A 821 -19.65 28.53 12.69
CA VAL A 821 -18.21 28.72 12.91
C VAL A 821 -17.92 30.18 13.29
N ARG A 822 -17.21 30.39 14.41
CA ARG A 822 -16.73 31.70 14.87
C ARG A 822 -15.22 31.69 14.97
N GLY A 823 -14.57 32.74 14.49
CA GLY A 823 -13.12 32.89 14.53
C GLY A 823 -12.67 34.16 13.82
N GLN A 824 -11.49 34.66 14.18
CA GLN A 824 -10.92 35.82 13.52
C GLN A 824 -10.61 35.49 12.04
N GLU A 825 -10.19 34.26 11.79
CA GLU A 825 -9.79 33.76 10.48
C GLU A 825 -10.98 33.68 9.51
N VAL A 826 -12.14 33.16 9.95
CA VAL A 826 -13.34 33.08 9.10
C VAL A 826 -13.89 34.48 8.79
N GLU A 827 -13.88 35.40 9.77
CA GLU A 827 -14.34 36.77 9.56
C GLU A 827 -13.42 37.55 8.61
N ALA A 828 -12.10 37.39 8.75
CA ALA A 828 -11.13 37.95 7.80
C ALA A 828 -11.38 37.40 6.39
N TYR A 829 -11.58 36.09 6.26
CA TYR A 829 -11.88 35.45 4.97
C TYR A 829 -13.20 35.93 4.34
N LEU A 830 -14.26 36.07 5.14
CA LEU A 830 -15.56 36.60 4.68
C LEU A 830 -15.45 38.07 4.27
N THR A 831 -14.65 38.86 4.97
CA THR A 831 -14.33 40.25 4.61
C THR A 831 -13.64 40.31 3.26
N THR A 832 -12.59 39.51 3.02
CA THR A 832 -11.93 39.40 1.72
C THR A 832 -12.91 39.00 0.61
N LYS A 833 -13.87 38.11 0.88
CA LYS A 833 -14.91 37.72 -0.08
C LYS A 833 -15.79 38.91 -0.50
N ILE A 834 -16.18 39.77 0.44
CA ILE A 834 -17.03 40.93 0.18
C ILE A 834 -16.22 42.01 -0.54
N GLU A 835 -15.07 42.39 0.02
CA GLU A 835 -14.30 43.56 -0.44
C GLU A 835 -13.56 43.30 -1.75
N LYS A 836 -12.86 42.16 -1.85
CA LYS A 836 -12.01 41.84 -3.01
C LYS A 836 -12.72 40.98 -4.05
N PHE A 837 -13.51 40.00 -3.65
CA PHE A 837 -14.25 39.12 -4.58
C PHE A 837 -15.70 39.55 -4.86
N LYS A 838 -16.17 40.67 -4.29
CA LYS A 838 -17.50 41.26 -4.55
C LYS A 838 -18.67 40.31 -4.29
N HIS A 839 -18.54 39.44 -3.29
CA HIS A 839 -19.64 38.58 -2.87
C HIS A 839 -20.81 39.40 -2.29
N MET A 840 -22.03 39.03 -2.64
CA MET A 840 -23.28 39.64 -2.14
C MET A 840 -23.67 39.04 -0.79
N LEU A 841 -22.86 39.37 0.23
CA LEU A 841 -23.07 39.05 1.64
C LEU A 841 -23.22 40.35 2.43
N ASP A 842 -24.16 40.40 3.37
CA ASP A 842 -24.34 41.50 4.32
C ASP A 842 -24.34 40.90 5.73
N GLN A 843 -23.75 41.61 6.69
CA GLN A 843 -23.71 41.24 8.11
C GLN A 843 -25.07 41.48 8.82
N ARG A 844 -26.03 42.10 8.14
CA ARG A 844 -27.33 42.54 8.69
C ARG A 844 -28.46 41.52 8.69
#